data_AF-A0A371I6I1-F1
#
_entry.id   AF-A0A371I6I1-F1
#
_cell.length_a   1.000
_cell.length_b   1.000
_cell.length_c   1.000
_cell.angle_alpha   90.00
_cell.angle_beta   90.00
_cell.angle_gamma   90.00
#
_symmetry.space_group_name_H-M   'P 1'
#
loop_
_entity.id
_entity.type
_entity.pdbx_description
1 polymer ?
#
loop_
_entity_poly.entity_id
_entity_poly.type
_entity_poly.pdbx_seq_one_letter_code
_entity_poly.pdbx_strand_id
1 'polypeptide(L)'
;MNVLNVAEKPSVAKSVSTILSRNQGMRVREGRSRYNKIFEFNYTIRGQPCHMLFTSVTGHLMELEFEERYRKWHACDPADLYQAPVHKSVPEVHIQDRYSLTLSICDKKDIKRTLEEEARRCQWLVLWLDCDREGENIAFEVVDVCTAANRHLTIKRARFSALIDRFGVVSRVNMVAVSSFFSFQCLIAAAFDREIHQAVQNLVEPNKWFADAVDARQEIDLRIGASFTRFQTMLMKDAFIIDTATDDRKLVLSYGPCQFPTLGFVVERYWEIQAHEPEEFWSINCSHKSDEGIANFSWMLGCNLNSFGRRGHLFDYTCAAIIYEMCIEEPTATVTNIRQQEKLKYPPHPLNTIELEKRASRFFRMSSEHTMKVAEELYQAGFISYPRTETDNFSSRTDLHTIVQEQQGHPEWGIYAQRLLDPGTGLWRNPRGGGHDDNAHPPIHPTKFSTGESGWSQDHHKLYELVVRHFLACISKPAVGAETIVEIDIAGELFSASGRVILEKNYLDVYRYESWGGSMIPTYNIGQQQRIIYNILVFVVGYLIVFFLHIISAACHLLHVLFIVIPVRFLMEFHTQQIPIYLILINYYSYSIFIPTTLTLDSGVTRPPPLLSEADLLSCMDKEGIGTDATMHDHIKKLLDRFYATKDANTRFTPTNLGEALVMGYDDMGYKLWKPYLRAVMERDMKSVSEGNKSKAEVLATSLQQMKACFLDARLNKVKLLEAMAIFFERSSRSGGDEHHATGEIVRRCGLCQESDMVLKKNRDGNFMVGCLGFPQCRNAVWLPGSVSEAVVTTNTCNFCTPVNPPFLPGSSKINYCSRGLNLPSLVQFSCVLRCTCFKFWENPCLFSSPNSCCQGLTNLPNISLNDRSLIEFLHCIKTLVGALPVKHLDVILEGLPQEYDPIICLLVTMQIEEIEGLILARELRLQKYKKKSLQEIPLINIMIENWDTKEAPQAREDFPMLLLGQVKKLNFETVHPN
;
A
#
# COMPACT_ATOMS: atom_id res chain seq x y z
N MET A 1 46.15 26.31 -1.54
CA MET A 1 45.08 25.87 -2.47
C MET A 1 43.73 26.15 -1.84
N ASN A 2 42.79 26.74 -2.58
CA ASN A 2 41.43 26.98 -2.12
C ASN A 2 40.53 25.80 -2.52
N VAL A 3 39.74 25.31 -1.56
CA VAL A 3 38.86 24.15 -1.71
C VAL A 3 37.45 24.57 -1.35
N LEU A 4 36.55 24.56 -2.34
CA LEU A 4 35.12 24.75 -2.12
C LEU A 4 34.54 23.43 -1.58
N ASN A 5 33.83 23.49 -0.46
CA ASN A 5 33.17 22.35 0.16
C ASN A 5 31.66 22.65 0.22
N VAL A 6 30.82 21.75 -0.29
CA VAL A 6 29.36 21.98 -0.37
C VAL A 6 28.62 20.83 0.29
N ALA A 7 27.88 21.12 1.35
CA ALA A 7 26.96 20.17 1.99
C ALA A 7 25.51 20.33 1.53
N GLU A 8 24.66 19.33 1.82
CA GLU A 8 23.26 19.32 1.40
C GLU A 8 22.40 20.37 2.12
N LYS A 9 22.72 20.67 3.39
CA LYS A 9 21.93 21.55 4.27
C LYS A 9 22.84 22.48 5.10
N PRO A 10 22.35 23.66 5.53
CA PRO A 10 23.12 24.59 6.36
C PRO A 10 23.59 23.99 7.70
N SER A 11 22.77 23.15 8.34
CA SER A 11 23.09 22.46 9.59
C SER A 11 24.28 21.51 9.43
N VAL A 12 24.33 20.77 8.32
CA VAL A 12 25.41 19.84 7.99
C VAL A 12 26.70 20.61 7.72
N ALA A 13 26.66 21.67 6.91
CA ALA A 13 27.84 22.51 6.65
C ALA A 13 28.44 23.08 7.95
N LYS A 14 27.60 23.58 8.86
CA LYS A 14 28.04 24.08 10.16
C LYS A 14 28.69 22.99 11.01
N SER A 15 28.08 21.80 11.06
CA SER A 15 28.58 20.70 11.90
C SER A 15 29.92 20.18 11.37
N VAL A 16 30.03 19.90 10.07
CA VAL A 16 31.27 19.40 9.45
C VAL A 16 32.40 20.42 9.54
N SER A 17 32.12 21.71 9.30
CA SER A 17 33.14 22.76 9.43
C SER A 17 33.61 22.93 10.88
N THR A 18 32.73 22.80 11.87
CA THR A 18 33.08 22.85 13.30
C THR A 18 34.00 21.68 13.67
N ILE A 19 33.69 20.47 13.19
CA ILE A 19 34.50 19.25 13.39
C ILE A 19 35.89 19.43 12.77
N LEU A 20 35.97 19.74 11.48
CA LEU A 20 37.23 19.81 10.74
C LEU A 20 38.15 20.95 11.21
N SER A 21 37.58 22.10 11.61
CA SER A 21 38.35 23.23 12.14
C SER A 21 38.74 23.04 13.61
N ARG A 22 38.17 22.05 14.31
CA ARG A 22 38.24 21.91 15.78
C ARG A 22 37.80 23.19 16.50
N ASN A 23 36.91 23.95 15.85
CA ASN A 23 36.49 25.29 16.25
C ASN A 23 37.64 26.30 16.48
N GLN A 24 38.79 26.10 15.83
CA GLN A 24 39.97 26.95 15.92
C GLN A 24 40.21 27.69 14.61
N GLY A 25 40.33 29.02 14.66
CA GLY A 25 40.65 29.83 13.50
C GLY A 25 39.61 29.83 12.37
N MET A 26 38.38 29.40 12.66
CA MET A 26 37.26 29.42 11.70
C MET A 26 36.65 30.83 11.60
N ARG A 27 36.57 31.36 10.39
CA ARG A 27 35.87 32.61 10.07
C ARG A 27 34.55 32.32 9.40
N VAL A 28 33.48 32.98 9.83
CA VAL A 28 32.16 32.89 9.19
C VAL A 28 31.92 34.11 8.31
N ARG A 29 31.49 33.88 7.07
CA ARG A 29 31.13 34.90 6.08
C ARG A 29 29.71 34.65 5.58
N GLU A 30 29.02 35.74 5.26
CA GLU A 30 27.70 35.70 4.65
C GLU A 30 27.78 35.27 3.17
N GLY A 31 26.88 34.37 2.77
CA GLY A 31 26.61 34.07 1.37
C GLY A 31 25.60 35.05 0.77
N ARG A 32 25.16 34.80 -0.48
CA ARG A 32 24.05 35.58 -1.06
C ARG A 32 22.69 35.15 -0.47
N SER A 33 22.55 33.87 -0.15
CA SER A 33 21.39 33.35 0.58
C SER A 33 21.48 33.71 2.06
N ARG A 34 20.33 34.00 2.67
CA ARG A 34 20.21 34.33 4.10
C ARG A 34 20.63 33.16 4.99
N TYR A 35 20.35 31.93 4.56
CA TYR A 35 20.46 30.72 5.37
C TYR A 35 21.79 29.99 5.15
N ASN A 36 22.38 30.10 3.95
CA ASN A 36 23.59 29.38 3.56
C ASN A 36 24.84 30.23 3.79
N LYS A 37 25.43 30.11 4.99
CA LYS A 37 26.70 30.77 5.36
C LYS A 37 27.91 30.11 4.68
N ILE A 38 29.06 30.79 4.75
CA ILE A 38 30.36 30.30 4.32
C ILE A 38 31.29 30.22 5.54
N PHE A 39 31.90 29.06 5.78
CA PHE A 39 32.84 28.80 6.87
C PHE A 39 34.25 28.62 6.29
N GLU A 40 35.17 29.50 6.68
CA GLU A 40 36.53 29.55 6.16
C GLU A 40 37.54 29.12 7.24
N PHE A 41 38.41 28.16 6.92
CA PHE A 41 39.47 27.71 7.84
C PHE A 41 40.62 27.02 7.09
N ASN A 42 41.78 26.91 7.74
CA ASN A 42 42.93 26.20 7.16
C ASN A 42 42.89 24.72 7.55
N TYR A 43 43.24 23.84 6.61
CA TYR A 43 43.27 22.40 6.82
C TYR A 43 44.37 21.74 5.97
N THR A 44 44.62 20.45 6.17
CA THR A 44 45.60 19.68 5.38
C THR A 44 44.95 18.41 4.83
N ILE A 45 44.93 18.27 3.50
CA ILE A 45 44.40 17.08 2.81
C ILE A 45 45.60 16.32 2.24
N ARG A 46 45.81 15.08 2.68
CA ARG A 46 46.94 14.21 2.26
C ARG A 46 48.30 14.92 2.28
N GLY A 47 48.54 15.70 3.33
CA GLY A 47 49.79 16.46 3.51
C GLY A 47 49.87 17.78 2.73
N GLN A 48 48.88 18.13 1.91
CA GLN A 48 48.83 19.40 1.20
C GLN A 48 48.04 20.45 1.98
N PRO A 49 48.64 21.62 2.30
CA PRO A 49 47.94 22.69 3.00
C PRO A 49 46.90 23.35 2.09
N CYS A 50 45.68 23.45 2.59
CA CYS A 50 44.55 24.04 1.87
C CYS A 50 43.76 25.00 2.75
N HIS A 51 43.11 25.95 2.08
CA HIS A 51 42.14 26.85 2.66
C HIS A 51 40.74 26.35 2.28
N MET A 52 39.95 25.96 3.27
CA MET A 52 38.63 25.36 3.12
C MET A 52 37.59 26.47 3.11
N LEU A 53 36.77 26.54 2.07
CA LEU A 53 35.58 27.39 1.99
C LEU A 53 34.36 26.47 2.02
N PHE A 54 33.70 26.39 3.16
CA PHE A 54 32.60 25.45 3.39
C PHE A 54 31.25 26.15 3.31
N THR A 55 30.35 25.69 2.46
CA THR A 55 28.97 26.21 2.34
C THR A 55 27.99 25.06 2.11
N SER A 56 26.74 25.37 1.76
CA SER A 56 25.69 24.36 1.57
C SER A 56 24.68 24.77 0.51
N VAL A 57 23.92 23.79 0.05
CA VAL A 57 22.61 23.96 -0.62
C VAL A 57 21.47 23.77 0.39
N THR A 58 20.22 23.65 -0.10
CA THR A 58 19.02 23.39 0.71
C THR A 58 18.22 22.24 0.08
N GLY A 59 18.87 21.07 -0.05
CA GLY A 59 18.38 19.96 -0.86
C GLY A 59 18.61 20.22 -2.36
N HIS A 60 17.71 19.71 -3.23
CA HIS A 60 17.78 19.92 -4.68
C HIS A 60 17.84 21.40 -5.06
N LEU A 61 18.89 21.76 -5.77
CA LEU A 61 19.13 23.10 -6.31
C LEU A 61 18.35 23.30 -7.62
N MET A 62 18.16 22.24 -8.39
CA MET A 62 17.49 22.26 -9.69
C MET A 62 16.17 21.49 -9.70
N GLU A 63 15.30 21.82 -10.64
CA GLU A 63 14.05 21.12 -10.91
C GLU A 63 14.01 20.70 -12.38
N LEU A 64 13.46 19.52 -12.65
CA LEU A 64 13.26 19.00 -13.99
C LEU A 64 11.92 19.49 -14.53
N GLU A 65 11.94 20.20 -15.65
CA GLU A 65 10.74 20.78 -16.24
C GLU A 65 10.69 20.57 -17.76
N PHE A 66 9.47 20.55 -18.30
CA PHE A 66 9.29 20.63 -19.76
C PHE A 66 9.71 22.02 -20.28
N GLU A 67 10.13 22.08 -21.55
CA GLU A 67 10.26 23.36 -22.26
C GLU A 67 8.98 24.21 -22.15
N GLU A 68 9.15 25.53 -22.15
CA GLU A 68 8.09 26.53 -21.90
C GLU A 68 6.80 26.28 -22.72
N ARG A 69 6.94 25.88 -23.99
CA ARG A 69 5.80 25.58 -24.89
C ARG A 69 4.91 24.42 -24.42
N TYR A 70 5.42 23.51 -23.59
CA TYR A 70 4.68 22.35 -23.06
C TYR A 70 4.22 22.54 -21.61
N ARG A 71 4.66 23.60 -20.91
CA ARG A 71 4.34 23.84 -19.49
C ARG A 71 2.87 24.13 -19.25
N LYS A 72 2.24 24.94 -20.11
CA LYS A 72 0.81 25.26 -20.00
C LYS A 72 -0.03 24.03 -20.33
N TRP A 73 -1.03 23.75 -19.48
CA TRP A 73 -1.85 22.55 -19.56
C TRP A 73 -2.56 22.37 -20.91
N HIS A 74 -3.01 23.47 -21.52
CA HIS A 74 -3.72 23.48 -22.81
C HIS A 74 -2.81 23.76 -24.02
N ALA A 75 -1.48 23.82 -23.84
CA ALA A 75 -0.58 24.15 -24.94
C ALA A 75 -0.17 22.96 -25.82
N CYS A 76 -0.41 21.73 -25.37
CA CYS A 76 -0.10 20.50 -26.12
C CYS A 76 -1.09 19.38 -25.81
N ASP A 77 -1.15 18.35 -26.65
CA ASP A 77 -1.83 17.10 -26.29
C ASP A 77 -1.01 16.42 -25.17
N PRO A 78 -1.63 15.95 -24.07
CA PRO A 78 -0.91 15.22 -23.03
C PRO A 78 -0.11 14.02 -23.55
N ALA A 79 -0.48 13.41 -24.68
CA ALA A 79 0.30 12.34 -25.33
C ALA A 79 1.70 12.80 -25.79
N ASP A 80 1.86 14.08 -26.11
CA ASP A 80 3.13 14.65 -26.61
C ASP A 80 4.19 14.74 -25.49
N LEU A 81 3.76 14.78 -24.22
CA LEU A 81 4.65 14.90 -23.06
C LEU A 81 5.58 13.70 -22.86
N TYR A 82 5.25 12.55 -23.45
CA TYR A 82 6.15 11.39 -23.48
C TYR A 82 7.43 11.62 -24.29
N GLN A 83 7.40 12.56 -25.24
CA GLN A 83 8.54 12.88 -26.12
C GLN A 83 8.99 14.34 -26.00
N ALA A 84 8.21 15.19 -25.30
CA ALA A 84 8.55 16.59 -25.09
C ALA A 84 9.94 16.75 -24.46
N PRO A 85 10.77 17.70 -24.93
CA PRO A 85 12.07 17.94 -24.31
C PRO A 85 11.91 18.42 -22.86
N VAL A 86 12.77 17.90 -21.99
CA VAL A 86 12.88 18.31 -20.59
C VAL A 86 14.26 18.90 -20.33
N HIS A 87 14.35 19.84 -19.41
CA HIS A 87 15.61 20.43 -18.97
C HIS A 87 15.60 20.59 -17.46
N LYS A 88 16.77 20.38 -16.86
CA LYS A 88 16.99 20.56 -15.42
C LYS A 88 17.58 21.95 -15.20
N SER A 89 16.93 22.78 -14.37
CA SER A 89 17.40 24.15 -14.14
C SER A 89 17.02 24.65 -12.75
N VAL A 90 17.73 25.69 -12.29
CA VAL A 90 17.35 26.36 -11.05
C VAL A 90 16.06 27.13 -11.28
N PRO A 91 15.00 26.91 -10.48
CA PRO A 91 13.68 27.48 -10.72
C PRO A 91 13.69 29.00 -10.91
N GLU A 92 12.88 29.50 -11.85
CA GLU A 92 12.71 30.93 -12.08
C GLU A 92 11.49 31.52 -11.37
N VAL A 93 11.66 32.71 -10.78
CA VAL A 93 10.55 33.45 -10.15
C VAL A 93 9.55 33.87 -11.23
N HIS A 94 8.39 33.22 -11.26
CA HIS A 94 7.26 33.67 -12.05
C HIS A 94 6.42 34.64 -11.19
N ILE A 95 6.32 35.90 -11.65
CA ILE A 95 5.74 37.04 -10.90
C ILE A 95 4.23 36.86 -10.60
N GLN A 96 3.57 35.81 -11.12
CA GLN A 96 2.12 35.64 -10.99
C GLN A 96 1.65 35.00 -9.68
N ASP A 97 2.51 34.31 -8.92
CA ASP A 97 2.13 33.65 -7.66
C ASP A 97 2.59 34.47 -6.45
N ARG A 98 1.88 35.59 -6.20
CA ARG A 98 1.97 36.30 -4.92
C ARG A 98 1.23 35.47 -3.87
N TYR A 99 1.94 34.65 -3.10
CA TYR A 99 1.80 34.40 -1.66
C TYR A 99 2.68 33.19 -1.29
N SER A 100 3.57 33.38 -0.30
CA SER A 100 4.45 32.37 0.34
C SER A 100 5.58 31.69 -0.48
N LEU A 101 5.38 31.30 -1.75
CA LEU A 101 6.41 30.55 -2.52
C LEU A 101 7.63 31.38 -2.98
N THR A 102 7.53 32.71 -2.99
CA THR A 102 8.55 33.59 -3.57
C THR A 102 9.86 33.61 -2.76
N LEU A 103 9.84 33.36 -1.45
CA LEU A 103 11.06 33.35 -0.63
C LEU A 103 11.96 32.15 -0.91
N SER A 104 11.41 30.95 -1.12
CA SER A 104 12.19 29.72 -1.37
C SER A 104 12.89 29.75 -2.74
N ILE A 105 12.23 30.27 -3.78
CA ILE A 105 12.78 30.34 -5.14
C ILE A 105 13.90 31.38 -5.25
N CYS A 106 13.76 32.54 -4.61
CA CYS A 106 14.83 33.54 -4.54
C CYS A 106 16.08 32.96 -3.87
N ASP A 107 15.90 32.13 -2.83
CA ASP A 107 16.99 31.52 -2.08
C ASP A 107 17.83 30.56 -2.94
N LYS A 108 17.21 29.67 -3.73
CA LYS A 108 17.93 28.75 -4.64
C LYS A 108 18.79 29.50 -5.67
N LYS A 109 18.31 30.61 -6.22
CA LYS A 109 19.09 31.45 -7.15
C LYS A 109 20.29 32.10 -6.47
N ASP A 110 20.13 32.56 -5.24
CA ASP A 110 21.22 33.16 -4.48
C ASP A 110 22.24 32.11 -4.02
N ILE A 111 21.81 30.89 -3.69
CA ILE A 111 22.70 29.74 -3.49
C ILE A 111 23.52 29.48 -4.76
N LYS A 112 22.87 29.36 -5.93
CA LYS A 112 23.56 29.19 -7.22
C LYS A 112 24.63 30.26 -7.45
N ARG A 113 24.29 31.54 -7.26
CA ARG A 113 25.24 32.65 -7.42
C ARG A 113 26.43 32.54 -6.47
N THR A 114 26.17 32.17 -5.22
CA THR A 114 27.23 31.94 -4.22
C THR A 114 28.18 30.83 -4.69
N LEU A 115 27.64 29.70 -5.16
CA LEU A 115 28.44 28.59 -5.68
C LEU A 115 29.30 29.02 -6.87
N GLU A 116 28.74 29.75 -7.84
CA GLU A 116 29.50 30.26 -9.00
C GLU A 116 30.60 31.25 -8.59
N GLU A 117 30.34 32.14 -7.62
CA GLU A 117 31.31 33.11 -7.11
C GLU A 117 32.50 32.43 -6.43
N GLU A 118 32.24 31.43 -5.58
CA GLU A 118 33.30 30.70 -4.87
C GLU A 118 34.03 29.71 -5.78
N ALA A 119 33.33 29.05 -6.70
CA ALA A 119 33.93 28.12 -7.66
C ALA A 119 35.02 28.78 -8.52
N ARG A 120 34.85 30.06 -8.90
CA ARG A 120 35.86 30.83 -9.66
C ARG A 120 37.16 31.05 -8.89
N ARG A 121 37.13 30.97 -7.56
CA ARG A 121 38.28 31.24 -6.67
C ARG A 121 38.95 29.97 -6.15
N CYS A 122 38.35 28.81 -6.42
CA CYS A 122 38.79 27.51 -5.91
C CYS A 122 39.44 26.67 -7.00
N GLN A 123 40.34 25.78 -6.58
CA GLN A 123 40.94 24.77 -7.47
C GLN A 123 40.22 23.43 -7.34
N TRP A 124 39.68 23.14 -6.16
CA TRP A 124 39.00 21.89 -5.85
C TRP A 124 37.56 22.15 -5.40
N LEU A 125 36.67 21.21 -5.72
CA LEU A 125 35.32 21.10 -5.21
C LEU A 125 35.18 19.76 -4.47
N VAL A 126 34.84 19.79 -3.19
CA VAL A 126 34.59 18.60 -2.37
C VAL A 126 33.12 18.57 -1.98
N LEU A 127 32.45 17.47 -2.32
CA LEU A 127 31.02 17.26 -2.15
C LEU A 127 30.76 16.54 -0.81
N TRP A 128 29.98 17.19 0.07
CA TRP A 128 29.61 16.75 1.42
C TRP A 128 28.09 16.58 1.57
N LEU A 129 27.43 16.13 0.52
CA LEU A 129 26.00 15.84 0.53
C LEU A 129 25.72 14.51 1.24
N ASP A 130 24.47 14.23 1.61
CA ASP A 130 24.15 12.94 2.23
C ASP A 130 24.50 11.78 1.28
N CYS A 131 24.88 10.61 1.81
CA CYS A 131 25.56 9.57 1.02
C CYS A 131 24.63 8.54 0.36
N ASP A 132 23.42 8.97 0.00
CA ASP A 132 22.39 8.21 -0.71
C ASP A 132 22.30 8.59 -2.20
N ARG A 133 21.34 8.01 -2.93
CA ARG A 133 21.15 8.28 -4.36
C ARG A 133 20.73 9.73 -4.62
N GLU A 134 19.86 10.30 -3.79
CA GLU A 134 19.40 11.69 -3.91
C GLU A 134 20.55 12.67 -3.65
N GLY A 135 21.36 12.45 -2.61
CA GLY A 135 22.55 13.23 -2.31
C GLY A 135 23.59 13.18 -3.43
N GLU A 136 23.80 12.03 -4.09
CA GLU A 136 24.64 11.97 -5.31
C GLU A 136 24.02 12.76 -6.47
N ASN A 137 22.70 12.73 -6.67
CA ASN A 137 22.03 13.53 -7.71
C ASN A 137 22.21 15.03 -7.48
N ILE A 138 22.00 15.52 -6.25
CA ILE A 138 22.25 16.91 -5.87
C ILE A 138 23.75 17.24 -6.04
N ALA A 139 24.64 16.27 -5.80
CA ALA A 139 26.08 16.48 -5.98
C ALA A 139 26.40 16.84 -7.44
N PHE A 140 25.76 16.17 -8.41
CA PHE A 140 25.90 16.51 -9.82
C PHE A 140 25.24 17.84 -10.19
N GLU A 141 24.13 18.24 -9.54
CA GLU A 141 23.58 19.59 -9.72
C GLU A 141 24.59 20.68 -9.28
N VAL A 142 25.28 20.46 -8.15
CA VAL A 142 26.34 21.37 -7.68
C VAL A 142 27.54 21.37 -8.64
N VAL A 143 27.95 20.20 -9.12
CA VAL A 143 29.02 20.06 -10.11
C VAL A 143 28.70 20.83 -11.38
N ASP A 144 27.48 20.72 -11.91
CA ASP A 144 27.07 21.40 -13.14
C ASP A 144 27.13 22.93 -12.97
N VAL A 145 26.66 23.46 -11.83
CA VAL A 145 26.76 24.90 -11.52
C VAL A 145 28.22 25.36 -11.38
N CYS A 146 29.04 24.61 -10.63
CA CYS A 146 30.41 25.01 -10.34
C CYS A 146 31.31 24.91 -11.57
N THR A 147 31.16 23.85 -12.39
CA THR A 147 31.96 23.64 -13.60
C THR A 147 31.56 24.58 -14.73
N ALA A 148 30.30 25.03 -14.78
CA ALA A 148 29.88 26.13 -15.65
C ALA A 148 30.65 27.44 -15.34
N ALA A 149 30.98 27.68 -14.07
CA ALA A 149 31.77 28.84 -13.65
C ALA A 149 33.30 28.62 -13.75
N ASN A 150 33.79 27.39 -13.51
CA ASN A 150 35.20 27.02 -13.57
C ASN A 150 35.38 25.56 -14.02
N ARG A 151 35.72 25.35 -15.30
CA ARG A 151 35.89 24.02 -15.91
C ARG A 151 37.14 23.27 -15.46
N HIS A 152 38.07 23.93 -14.75
CA HIS A 152 39.33 23.33 -14.30
C HIS A 152 39.27 22.82 -12.84
N LEU A 153 38.07 22.81 -12.23
CA LEU A 153 37.89 22.29 -10.88
C LEU A 153 38.22 20.80 -10.80
N THR A 154 39.03 20.43 -9.81
CA THR A 154 39.16 19.03 -9.40
C THR A 154 37.98 18.68 -8.50
N ILE A 155 37.12 17.77 -8.95
CA ILE A 155 35.92 17.36 -8.22
C ILE A 155 36.25 16.14 -7.36
N LYS A 156 35.76 16.12 -6.13
CA LYS A 156 35.92 15.03 -5.17
C LYS A 156 34.67 14.87 -4.33
N ARG A 157 34.46 13.66 -3.81
CA ARG A 157 33.32 13.27 -2.97
C ARG A 157 33.81 12.74 -1.62
N ALA A 158 33.27 13.29 -0.53
CA ALA A 158 33.44 12.76 0.81
C ALA A 158 32.31 11.76 1.12
N ARG A 159 32.64 10.61 1.73
CA ARG A 159 31.67 9.56 2.13
C ARG A 159 31.63 9.46 3.65
N PHE A 160 30.44 9.56 4.25
CA PHE A 160 30.20 9.54 5.70
C PHE A 160 28.78 9.02 6.01
N SER A 161 28.58 8.48 7.21
CA SER A 161 27.31 7.89 7.68
C SER A 161 26.78 8.51 8.99
N ALA A 162 27.57 9.35 9.67
CA ALA A 162 27.16 10.07 10.88
C ALA A 162 27.80 11.47 11.00
N LEU A 163 27.15 12.36 11.76
CA LEU A 163 27.61 13.74 12.03
C LEU A 163 27.75 13.97 13.54
N ILE A 164 28.95 13.92 14.12
CA ILE A 164 29.14 14.04 15.58
C ILE A 164 29.96 15.28 15.95
N ASP A 165 29.35 16.25 16.65
CA ASP A 165 30.05 17.43 17.22
C ASP A 165 30.34 17.25 18.73
N ARG A 166 31.58 17.57 19.13
CA ARG A 166 32.13 17.36 20.49
C ARG A 166 31.72 18.43 21.52
N PHE A 167 31.25 19.61 21.12
CA PHE A 167 31.27 20.77 22.02
C PHE A 167 29.95 21.14 22.75
N GLY A 168 28.86 20.41 22.54
CA GLY A 168 27.55 20.77 23.10
C GLY A 168 27.31 20.50 24.60
N VAL A 169 28.04 19.57 25.22
CA VAL A 169 27.66 19.03 26.56
C VAL A 169 28.60 19.45 27.70
N VAL A 170 29.82 19.94 27.41
CA VAL A 170 30.80 20.24 28.46
C VAL A 170 30.51 21.56 29.20
N SER A 171 29.62 22.43 28.69
CA SER A 171 29.38 23.75 29.30
C SER A 171 28.33 23.79 30.42
N ARG A 172 27.68 22.68 30.80
CA ARG A 172 26.59 22.70 31.80
C ARG A 172 26.62 21.62 32.89
N VAL A 173 27.68 20.82 33.00
CA VAL A 173 27.83 19.93 34.16
C VAL A 173 28.54 20.70 35.26
N ASN A 174 27.79 21.03 36.33
CA ASN A 174 28.35 21.61 37.55
C ASN A 174 29.52 20.74 38.04
N MET A 175 30.68 21.38 38.14
CA MET A 175 31.98 20.78 38.44
C MET A 175 32.09 20.41 39.92
N VAL A 176 31.29 19.45 40.41
CA VAL A 176 31.50 18.82 41.72
C VAL A 176 31.11 17.34 41.62
N ALA A 177 32.10 16.48 41.84
CA ALA A 177 32.07 15.02 42.01
C ALA A 177 32.50 14.14 40.81
N VAL A 178 33.40 13.20 41.15
CA VAL A 178 33.88 12.02 40.42
C VAL A 178 35.07 12.20 39.46
N SER A 179 36.28 12.13 40.02
CA SER A 179 37.59 12.22 39.35
C SER A 179 38.02 10.98 38.55
N SER A 180 37.21 9.92 38.48
CA SER A 180 37.54 8.67 37.78
C SER A 180 36.81 8.45 36.44
N PHE A 181 35.78 9.25 36.12
CA PHE A 181 35.01 9.12 34.86
C PHE A 181 35.56 9.97 33.69
N PHE A 182 36.32 11.02 33.98
CA PHE A 182 36.69 12.04 32.98
C PHE A 182 37.76 11.59 31.97
N SER A 183 38.58 10.59 32.30
CA SER A 183 39.68 10.15 31.41
C SER A 183 39.22 9.19 30.30
N PHE A 184 38.10 8.49 30.47
CA PHE A 184 37.63 7.49 29.50
C PHE A 184 36.67 8.05 28.44
N GLN A 185 35.84 9.05 28.77
CA GLN A 185 34.98 9.75 27.79
C GLN A 185 35.81 10.40 26.66
N CYS A 186 37.04 10.84 26.98
CA CYS A 186 37.95 11.45 26.01
C CYS A 186 38.58 10.44 25.02
N LEU A 187 38.80 9.19 25.42
CA LEU A 187 39.46 8.20 24.57
C LEU A 187 38.53 7.62 23.49
N ILE A 188 37.23 7.53 23.77
CA ILE A 188 36.25 6.90 22.87
C ILE A 188 35.54 7.93 21.97
N ALA A 189 35.31 9.16 22.45
CA ALA A 189 34.88 10.28 21.59
C ALA A 189 35.88 10.59 20.45
N ALA A 190 37.10 10.05 20.52
CA ALA A 190 38.09 10.11 19.45
C ALA A 190 37.81 9.15 18.27
N ALA A 191 36.91 8.17 18.41
CA ALA A 191 36.66 7.15 17.39
C ALA A 191 35.78 7.64 16.22
N PHE A 192 34.91 8.65 16.42
CA PHE A 192 33.92 9.08 15.41
C PHE A 192 34.16 10.48 14.81
N ASP A 193 34.81 11.40 15.54
CA ASP A 193 35.49 12.56 14.93
C ASP A 193 36.45 12.11 13.81
N ARG A 194 36.97 10.88 13.97
CA ARG A 194 37.76 10.18 12.97
C ARG A 194 37.00 9.95 11.65
N GLU A 195 35.68 9.77 11.62
CA GLU A 195 34.96 9.45 10.37
C GLU A 195 35.00 10.62 9.39
N ILE A 196 34.61 11.83 9.83
CA ILE A 196 34.67 13.04 9.01
C ILE A 196 36.11 13.39 8.64
N HIS A 197 37.06 13.25 9.58
CA HIS A 197 38.48 13.39 9.29
C HIS A 197 38.98 12.32 8.31
N GLN A 198 38.50 11.09 8.37
CA GLN A 198 38.87 10.00 7.47
C GLN A 198 38.25 10.17 6.09
N ALA A 199 37.02 10.69 6.00
CA ALA A 199 36.32 11.00 4.77
C ALA A 199 37.10 12.04 3.94
N VAL A 200 37.56 13.12 4.58
CA VAL A 200 38.35 14.15 3.88
C VAL A 200 39.76 13.66 3.48
N GLN A 201 40.33 12.67 4.18
CA GLN A 201 41.60 12.07 3.76
C GLN A 201 41.42 11.00 2.66
N ASN A 202 40.26 10.37 2.58
CA ASN A 202 39.93 9.28 1.64
C ASN A 202 38.87 9.70 0.61
N LEU A 203 39.03 10.89 0.04
CA LEU A 203 38.15 11.40 -1.01
C LEU A 203 38.12 10.48 -2.23
N VAL A 204 36.91 10.28 -2.78
CA VAL A 204 36.61 9.48 -3.97
C VAL A 204 36.01 10.35 -5.09
N GLU A 205 35.69 9.74 -6.23
CA GLU A 205 34.92 10.40 -7.29
C GLU A 205 33.40 10.30 -7.01
N PRO A 206 32.59 11.30 -7.38
CA PRO A 206 31.13 11.20 -7.27
C PRO A 206 30.57 10.11 -8.19
N ASN A 207 29.50 9.45 -7.77
CA ASN A 207 28.95 8.28 -8.48
C ASN A 207 27.87 8.70 -9.48
N LYS A 208 28.24 8.74 -10.77
CA LYS A 208 27.32 9.14 -11.85
C LYS A 208 26.14 8.18 -12.02
N TRP A 209 26.31 6.89 -11.77
CA TRP A 209 25.25 5.89 -11.92
C TRP A 209 24.13 6.09 -10.90
N PHE A 210 24.47 6.48 -9.66
CA PHE A 210 23.47 6.83 -8.64
C PHE A 210 22.67 8.06 -9.07
N ALA A 211 23.35 9.12 -9.52
CA ALA A 211 22.70 10.32 -10.01
C ALA A 211 21.81 10.06 -11.24
N ASP A 212 22.25 9.21 -12.17
CA ASP A 212 21.50 8.84 -13.37
C ASP A 212 20.24 8.02 -13.05
N ALA A 213 20.27 7.17 -12.02
CA ALA A 213 19.10 6.44 -11.55
C ALA A 213 18.03 7.39 -11.02
N VAL A 214 18.42 8.40 -10.21
CA VAL A 214 17.51 9.44 -9.72
C VAL A 214 16.96 10.28 -10.87
N ASP A 215 17.79 10.72 -11.81
CA ASP A 215 17.31 11.49 -12.96
C ASP A 215 16.33 10.66 -13.83
N ALA A 216 16.57 9.36 -14.00
CA ALA A 216 15.65 8.47 -14.69
C ALA A 216 14.29 8.44 -13.96
N ARG A 217 14.30 8.26 -12.64
CA ARG A 217 13.10 8.29 -11.79
C ARG A 217 12.32 9.59 -11.93
N GLN A 218 13.01 10.72 -11.77
CA GLN A 218 12.41 12.06 -11.87
C GLN A 218 11.75 12.28 -13.24
N GLU A 219 12.41 11.87 -14.33
CA GLU A 219 11.88 12.03 -15.68
C GLU A 219 10.70 11.09 -15.98
N ILE A 220 10.76 9.82 -15.55
CA ILE A 220 9.66 8.86 -15.63
C ILE A 220 8.43 9.41 -14.89
N ASP A 221 8.61 9.82 -13.63
CA ASP A 221 7.55 10.36 -12.78
C ASP A 221 6.95 11.64 -13.37
N LEU A 222 7.78 12.56 -13.88
CA LEU A 222 7.32 13.80 -14.51
C LEU A 222 6.48 13.52 -15.76
N ARG A 223 6.99 12.70 -16.69
CA ARG A 223 6.34 12.44 -17.97
C ARG A 223 5.02 11.70 -17.81
N ILE A 224 5.04 10.59 -17.08
CA ILE A 224 3.84 9.78 -16.85
C ILE A 224 2.84 10.57 -16.00
N GLY A 225 3.31 11.16 -14.90
CA GLY A 225 2.48 11.91 -13.97
C GLY A 225 1.78 13.08 -14.65
N ALA A 226 2.52 13.91 -15.40
CA ALA A 226 1.92 15.04 -16.10
C ALA A 226 0.94 14.61 -17.19
N SER A 227 1.25 13.55 -17.95
CA SER A 227 0.38 13.07 -19.04
C SER A 227 -0.97 12.60 -18.52
N PHE A 228 -0.98 11.66 -17.57
CA PHE A 228 -2.23 11.13 -16.99
C PHE A 228 -2.96 12.18 -16.16
N THR A 229 -2.25 12.98 -15.35
CA THR A 229 -2.87 14.03 -14.53
C THR A 229 -3.61 15.04 -15.39
N ARG A 230 -3.00 15.56 -16.46
CA ARG A 230 -3.64 16.52 -17.37
C ARG A 230 -4.84 15.88 -18.06
N PHE A 231 -4.68 14.67 -18.58
CA PHE A 231 -5.75 13.93 -19.24
C PHE A 231 -6.98 13.76 -18.33
N GLN A 232 -6.83 13.15 -17.16
CA GLN A 232 -7.96 12.83 -16.29
C GLN A 232 -8.57 14.10 -15.64
N THR A 233 -7.74 15.08 -15.27
CA THR A 233 -8.24 16.35 -14.70
C THR A 233 -9.05 17.10 -15.75
N MET A 234 -8.55 17.25 -16.98
CA MET A 234 -9.29 17.94 -18.05
C MET A 234 -10.54 17.18 -18.49
N LEU A 235 -10.52 15.85 -18.42
CA LEU A 235 -11.67 15.02 -18.74
C LEU A 235 -12.80 15.17 -17.71
N MET A 236 -12.48 15.22 -16.41
CA MET A 236 -13.48 15.08 -15.35
C MET A 236 -13.90 16.40 -14.71
N LYS A 237 -13.02 17.41 -14.66
CA LYS A 237 -13.25 18.65 -13.91
C LYS A 237 -14.49 19.41 -14.35
N ASP A 238 -14.81 19.39 -15.65
CA ASP A 238 -16.00 20.06 -16.19
C ASP A 238 -17.19 19.09 -16.30
N ALA A 239 -16.96 17.77 -16.14
CA ALA A 239 -17.97 16.74 -16.28
C ALA A 239 -18.73 16.46 -14.97
N PHE A 240 -18.09 16.65 -13.81
CA PHE A 240 -18.65 16.30 -12.50
C PHE A 240 -18.53 17.45 -11.49
N ILE A 241 -19.48 17.50 -10.55
CA ILE A 241 -19.38 18.34 -9.36
C ILE A 241 -18.63 17.53 -8.30
N ILE A 242 -17.39 17.92 -8.03
CA ILE A 242 -16.51 17.21 -7.10
C ILE A 242 -16.22 18.15 -5.93
N ASP A 243 -17.03 18.06 -4.89
CA ASP A 243 -16.97 18.92 -3.68
C ASP A 243 -15.89 18.47 -2.69
N THR A 244 -14.68 18.16 -3.18
CA THR A 244 -13.55 17.70 -2.34
C THR A 244 -12.62 18.84 -1.90
N ALA A 245 -12.91 20.09 -2.28
CA ALA A 245 -12.04 21.23 -2.00
C ALA A 245 -12.58 22.10 -0.86
N THR A 246 -12.07 21.89 0.35
CA THR A 246 -12.28 22.79 1.51
C THR A 246 -11.45 24.09 1.41
N ASP A 247 -10.85 24.37 0.26
CA ASP A 247 -9.96 25.51 0.03
C ASP A 247 -10.07 25.92 -1.45
N ASP A 248 -9.90 27.21 -1.78
CA ASP A 248 -10.05 27.83 -3.12
C ASP A 248 -9.09 27.29 -4.22
N ARG A 249 -8.46 26.14 -3.99
CA ARG A 249 -7.52 25.47 -4.89
C ARG A 249 -8.29 24.72 -5.97
N LYS A 250 -8.03 25.08 -7.23
CA LYS A 250 -8.50 24.34 -8.42
C LYS A 250 -8.24 22.84 -8.22
N LEU A 251 -9.31 22.03 -8.25
CA LEU A 251 -9.23 20.57 -8.19
C LEU A 251 -8.25 20.03 -9.25
N VAL A 252 -7.26 19.26 -8.80
CA VAL A 252 -6.29 18.55 -9.64
C VAL A 252 -6.36 17.06 -9.31
N LEU A 253 -6.78 16.28 -10.29
CA LEU A 253 -6.81 14.82 -10.20
C LEU A 253 -5.43 14.30 -10.64
N SER A 254 -4.51 14.16 -9.70
CA SER A 254 -3.15 13.69 -9.94
C SER A 254 -3.07 12.18 -10.20
N TYR A 255 -2.26 11.79 -11.17
CA TYR A 255 -1.79 10.42 -11.34
C TYR A 255 -0.29 10.36 -11.05
N GLY A 256 0.16 9.31 -10.38
CA GLY A 256 1.58 9.02 -10.19
C GLY A 256 1.83 7.51 -10.34
N PRO A 257 2.90 7.08 -11.05
CA PRO A 257 3.14 5.67 -11.34
C PRO A 257 3.36 4.80 -10.10
N CYS A 258 3.82 5.35 -8.97
CA CYS A 258 3.83 4.64 -7.68
C CYS A 258 2.62 4.98 -6.79
N GLN A 259 2.14 6.22 -6.85
CA GLN A 259 0.98 6.68 -6.08
C GLN A 259 -0.26 5.83 -6.40
N PHE A 260 -0.50 5.54 -7.67
CA PHE A 260 -1.71 4.83 -8.10
C PHE A 260 -1.74 3.37 -7.64
N PRO A 261 -0.65 2.58 -7.71
CA PRO A 261 -0.59 1.28 -7.07
C PRO A 261 -0.71 1.29 -5.54
N THR A 262 -0.14 2.29 -4.86
CA THR A 262 -0.32 2.43 -3.41
C THR A 262 -1.80 2.64 -3.04
N LEU A 263 -2.54 3.45 -3.83
CA LEU A 263 -4.00 3.57 -3.68
C LEU A 263 -4.70 2.23 -3.97
N GLY A 264 -4.20 1.49 -4.96
CA GLY A 264 -4.68 0.16 -5.33
C GLY A 264 -4.73 -0.82 -4.15
N PHE A 265 -3.71 -0.88 -3.30
CA PHE A 265 -3.75 -1.73 -2.10
C PHE A 265 -4.87 -1.35 -1.11
N VAL A 266 -5.10 -0.05 -0.94
CA VAL A 266 -6.15 0.46 -0.03
C VAL A 266 -7.53 0.11 -0.57
N VAL A 267 -7.76 0.33 -1.88
CA VAL A 267 -9.03 0.00 -2.55
C VAL A 267 -9.26 -1.51 -2.59
N GLU A 268 -8.23 -2.30 -2.89
CA GLU A 268 -8.32 -3.77 -2.90
C GLU A 268 -8.73 -4.32 -1.54
N ARG A 269 -8.09 -3.89 -0.45
CA ARG A 269 -8.51 -4.30 0.90
C ARG A 269 -9.95 -3.86 1.21
N TYR A 270 -10.34 -2.67 0.76
CA TYR A 270 -11.70 -2.19 0.96
C TYR A 270 -12.71 -3.07 0.23
N TRP A 271 -12.46 -3.43 -1.04
CA TRP A 271 -13.31 -4.35 -1.79
C TRP A 271 -13.33 -5.76 -1.22
N GLU A 272 -12.19 -6.30 -0.75
CA GLU A 272 -12.14 -7.58 -0.03
C GLU A 272 -13.08 -7.58 1.18
N ILE A 273 -13.16 -6.47 1.93
CA ILE A 273 -14.04 -6.32 3.08
C ILE A 273 -15.51 -6.24 2.64
N GLN A 274 -15.82 -5.46 1.60
CA GLN A 274 -17.20 -5.32 1.11
C GLN A 274 -17.74 -6.60 0.46
N ALA A 275 -16.88 -7.37 -0.20
CA ALA A 275 -17.24 -8.62 -0.86
C ALA A 275 -17.29 -9.83 0.08
N HIS A 276 -16.86 -9.68 1.34
CA HIS A 276 -16.87 -10.76 2.32
C HIS A 276 -18.30 -11.13 2.71
N GLU A 277 -18.70 -12.35 2.37
CA GLU A 277 -19.94 -12.97 2.87
C GLU A 277 -19.60 -13.77 4.13
N PRO A 278 -20.13 -13.41 5.32
CA PRO A 278 -19.87 -14.14 6.54
C PRO A 278 -20.43 -15.56 6.47
N GLU A 279 -19.59 -16.54 6.79
CA GLU A 279 -19.95 -17.96 6.84
C GLU A 279 -19.87 -18.45 8.29
N GLU A 280 -20.91 -19.16 8.74
CA GLU A 280 -20.92 -19.81 10.05
C GLU A 280 -20.02 -21.04 10.03
N PHE A 281 -19.29 -21.23 11.13
CA PHE A 281 -18.53 -22.44 11.37
C PHE A 281 -18.68 -22.89 12.81
N TRP A 282 -18.43 -24.17 13.05
CA TRP A 282 -18.54 -24.79 14.36
C TRP A 282 -17.23 -25.47 14.72
N SER A 283 -16.77 -25.26 15.94
CA SER A 283 -15.59 -25.93 16.50
C SER A 283 -15.95 -26.63 17.80
N ILE A 284 -15.34 -27.80 18.00
CA ILE A 284 -15.45 -28.52 19.26
C ILE A 284 -14.29 -28.09 20.15
N ASN A 285 -14.59 -27.56 21.33
CA ASN A 285 -13.58 -27.13 22.28
C ASN A 285 -13.69 -27.97 23.56
N CYS A 286 -12.55 -28.42 24.04
CA CYS A 286 -12.44 -29.23 25.25
C CYS A 286 -11.60 -28.48 26.27
N SER A 287 -12.04 -28.38 27.52
CA SER A 287 -11.21 -27.85 28.62
C SER A 287 -11.04 -28.88 29.72
N HIS A 288 -9.88 -28.87 30.36
CA HIS A 288 -9.58 -29.71 31.52
C HIS A 288 -8.98 -28.85 32.63
N LYS A 289 -9.71 -28.77 33.75
CA LYS A 289 -9.29 -28.10 34.98
C LYS A 289 -8.73 -29.12 35.96
N SER A 290 -7.52 -28.85 36.41
CA SER A 290 -6.82 -29.59 37.46
C SER A 290 -6.35 -28.62 38.55
N ASP A 291 -5.75 -29.15 39.62
CA ASP A 291 -5.12 -28.33 40.67
C ASP A 291 -3.93 -27.51 40.14
N GLU A 292 -3.30 -27.95 39.05
CA GLU A 292 -2.16 -27.27 38.42
C GLU A 292 -2.58 -26.15 37.43
N GLY A 293 -3.86 -26.10 37.05
CA GLY A 293 -4.38 -25.10 36.12
C GLY A 293 -5.41 -25.64 35.14
N ILE A 294 -5.67 -24.86 34.08
CA ILE A 294 -6.65 -25.17 33.03
C ILE A 294 -5.92 -25.35 31.70
N ALA A 295 -6.15 -26.47 31.03
CA ALA A 295 -5.80 -26.64 29.62
C ALA A 295 -7.03 -26.49 28.74
N ASN A 296 -6.89 -25.72 27.66
CA ASN A 296 -7.88 -25.63 26.59
C ASN A 296 -7.32 -26.36 25.37
N PHE A 297 -8.02 -27.41 24.97
CA PHE A 297 -7.70 -28.26 23.84
C PHE A 297 -8.53 -27.83 22.63
N SER A 298 -7.85 -27.46 21.56
CA SER A 298 -8.44 -27.11 20.28
C SER A 298 -8.52 -28.35 19.40
N TRP A 299 -9.67 -28.55 18.76
CA TRP A 299 -9.89 -29.66 17.85
C TRP A 299 -8.93 -29.64 16.66
N MET A 300 -8.40 -30.80 16.31
CA MET A 300 -7.52 -31.05 15.18
C MET A 300 -8.26 -31.90 14.17
N LEU A 301 -8.98 -31.27 13.25
CA LEU A 301 -9.68 -32.00 12.20
C LEU A 301 -8.66 -32.70 11.31
N GLY A 302 -8.67 -34.04 11.34
CA GLY A 302 -7.65 -34.89 10.75
C GLY A 302 -8.25 -36.17 10.21
N CYS A 303 -8.94 -36.11 9.08
CA CYS A 303 -9.07 -37.30 8.23
C CYS A 303 -7.71 -37.54 7.56
N ASN A 304 -7.00 -38.57 8.05
CA ASN A 304 -5.90 -39.38 7.50
C ASN A 304 -5.41 -39.20 6.04
N LEU A 305 -5.25 -37.98 5.51
CA LEU A 305 -4.69 -37.72 4.19
C LEU A 305 -3.64 -36.61 4.26
N ASN A 306 -2.45 -36.97 3.80
CA ASN A 306 -1.28 -36.12 3.76
C ASN A 306 -1.60 -34.73 3.15
N SER A 307 -1.08 -33.70 3.82
CA SER A 307 -0.58 -32.43 3.26
C SER A 307 -1.45 -31.17 3.19
N PHE A 308 -2.70 -31.07 3.67
CA PHE A 308 -3.38 -29.76 3.70
C PHE A 308 -4.23 -29.49 4.96
N GLY A 309 -3.62 -28.83 5.96
CA GLY A 309 -4.30 -27.94 6.91
C GLY A 309 -5.06 -28.55 8.10
N ARG A 310 -4.50 -28.42 9.31
CA ARG A 310 -5.18 -28.58 10.61
C ARG A 310 -6.26 -27.51 10.80
N ARG A 311 -7.46 -27.66 10.22
CA ARG A 311 -8.56 -26.71 10.42
C ARG A 311 -9.50 -27.22 11.52
N GLY A 312 -9.36 -26.70 12.74
CA GLY A 312 -10.19 -27.07 13.91
C GLY A 312 -11.62 -26.54 13.90
N HIS A 313 -12.32 -26.59 12.77
CA HIS A 313 -13.74 -26.22 12.64
C HIS A 313 -14.36 -26.79 11.36
N LEU A 314 -15.69 -26.90 11.33
CA LEU A 314 -16.50 -27.27 10.16
C LEU A 314 -17.51 -26.17 9.79
N PHE A 315 -17.85 -26.06 8.51
CA PHE A 315 -18.90 -25.16 8.00
C PHE A 315 -20.27 -25.83 7.87
N ASP A 316 -20.41 -27.08 8.34
CA ASP A 316 -21.67 -27.82 8.34
C ASP A 316 -22.05 -28.18 9.78
N TYR A 317 -23.18 -27.64 10.23
CA TYR A 317 -23.67 -27.84 11.60
C TYR A 317 -23.96 -29.31 11.88
N THR A 318 -24.60 -30.03 10.95
CA THR A 318 -25.00 -31.42 11.16
C THR A 318 -23.79 -32.32 11.35
N CYS A 319 -22.75 -32.15 10.53
CA CYS A 319 -21.49 -32.88 10.68
C CYS A 319 -20.80 -32.56 12.02
N ALA A 320 -20.73 -31.28 12.39
CA ALA A 320 -20.12 -30.86 13.65
C ALA A 320 -20.91 -31.39 14.88
N ALA A 321 -22.24 -31.38 14.80
CA ALA A 321 -23.13 -31.86 15.84
C ALA A 321 -23.00 -33.38 16.04
N ILE A 322 -22.96 -34.18 14.95
CA ILE A 322 -22.76 -35.64 15.03
C ILE A 322 -21.44 -35.96 15.73
N ILE A 323 -20.34 -35.30 15.34
CA ILE A 323 -19.02 -35.53 15.94
C ILE A 323 -19.01 -35.08 17.41
N TYR A 324 -19.67 -33.97 17.73
CA TYR A 324 -19.83 -33.50 19.11
C TYR A 324 -20.64 -34.49 19.95
N GLU A 325 -21.74 -35.02 19.44
CA GLU A 325 -22.56 -36.03 20.12
C GLU A 325 -21.74 -37.29 20.42
N MET A 326 -20.93 -37.77 19.46
CA MET A 326 -19.99 -38.87 19.69
C MET A 326 -19.01 -38.56 20.83
N CYS A 327 -18.46 -37.34 20.88
CA CYS A 327 -17.58 -36.91 21.96
C CYS A 327 -18.28 -36.79 23.32
N ILE A 328 -19.59 -36.52 23.35
CA ILE A 328 -20.39 -36.47 24.58
C ILE A 328 -20.77 -37.86 25.07
N GLU A 329 -21.05 -38.79 24.16
CA GLU A 329 -21.34 -40.20 24.47
C GLU A 329 -20.10 -40.93 25.00
N GLU A 330 -18.92 -40.66 24.43
CA GLU A 330 -17.63 -41.24 24.85
C GLU A 330 -16.61 -40.15 25.28
N PRO A 331 -16.84 -39.44 26.39
CA PRO A 331 -16.07 -38.23 26.75
C PRO A 331 -14.70 -38.51 27.35
N THR A 332 -14.25 -39.76 27.40
CA THR A 332 -12.97 -40.10 28.04
C THR A 332 -11.82 -39.66 27.14
N ALA A 333 -11.06 -38.66 27.58
CA ALA A 333 -9.90 -38.17 26.87
C ALA A 333 -8.68 -39.05 27.16
N THR A 334 -8.07 -39.56 26.10
CA THR A 334 -6.86 -40.39 26.14
C THR A 334 -5.66 -39.57 25.68
N VAL A 335 -4.63 -39.43 26.53
CA VAL A 335 -3.39 -38.74 26.11
C VAL A 335 -2.63 -39.62 25.12
N THR A 336 -2.57 -39.17 23.85
CA THR A 336 -1.94 -39.91 22.76
C THR A 336 -0.51 -39.47 22.50
N ASN A 337 -0.19 -38.19 22.75
CA ASN A 337 1.13 -37.64 22.49
C ASN A 337 1.48 -36.49 23.44
N ILE A 338 2.74 -36.40 23.82
CA ILE A 338 3.31 -35.25 24.52
C ILE A 338 4.63 -34.90 23.85
N ARG A 339 4.71 -33.70 23.30
CA ARG A 339 5.93 -33.18 22.68
C ARG A 339 6.42 -31.99 23.47
N GLN A 340 7.68 -32.05 23.91
CA GLN A 340 8.37 -30.92 24.50
C GLN A 340 9.44 -30.46 23.52
N GLN A 341 9.40 -29.18 23.20
CA GLN A 341 10.38 -28.57 22.30
C GLN A 341 10.86 -27.24 22.85
N GLU A 342 12.17 -27.00 22.74
CA GLU A 342 12.71 -25.67 22.92
C GLU A 342 12.27 -24.78 21.75
N LYS A 343 11.73 -23.61 22.08
CA LYS A 343 11.41 -22.56 21.13
C LYS A 343 12.30 -21.36 21.39
N LEU A 344 12.78 -20.77 20.30
CA LEU A 344 13.53 -19.52 20.33
C LEU A 344 12.68 -18.42 19.74
N LYS A 345 12.58 -17.30 20.45
CA LYS A 345 12.14 -16.04 19.86
C LYS A 345 13.37 -15.20 19.55
N TYR A 346 13.66 -15.04 18.26
CA TYR A 346 14.83 -14.31 17.81
C TYR A 346 14.65 -12.80 17.99
N PRO A 347 15.72 -12.07 18.35
CA PRO A 347 15.69 -10.61 18.33
C PRO A 347 15.54 -10.11 16.88
N PRO A 348 15.09 -8.85 16.70
CA PRO A 348 14.96 -8.28 15.38
C PRO A 348 16.32 -8.17 14.66
N HIS A 349 16.28 -8.20 13.33
CA HIS A 349 17.42 -7.83 12.48
C HIS A 349 17.83 -6.37 12.73
N PRO A 350 19.07 -5.98 12.44
CA PRO A 350 19.47 -4.58 12.44
C PRO A 350 18.47 -3.67 11.71
N LEU A 351 18.25 -2.49 12.28
CA LEU A 351 17.14 -1.62 11.90
C LEU A 351 17.40 -0.95 10.55
N ASN A 352 16.52 -1.16 9.58
CA ASN A 352 16.49 -0.39 8.33
C ASN A 352 15.33 0.63 8.36
N THR A 353 15.22 1.46 7.31
CA THR A 353 14.19 2.51 7.25
C THR A 353 12.77 1.98 7.32
N ILE A 354 12.49 0.91 6.58
CA ILE A 354 11.14 0.34 6.49
C ILE A 354 10.71 -0.23 7.85
N GLU A 355 11.60 -0.94 8.55
CA GLU A 355 11.31 -1.44 9.89
C GLU A 355 11.18 -0.32 10.93
N LEU A 356 11.94 0.77 10.80
CA LEU A 356 11.76 1.97 11.63
C LEU A 356 10.35 2.55 11.44
N GLU A 357 9.92 2.80 10.20
CA GLU A 357 8.60 3.35 9.88
C GLU A 357 7.46 2.42 10.35
N LYS A 358 7.56 1.11 10.06
CA LYS A 358 6.56 0.11 10.50
C LYS A 358 6.44 0.07 12.03
N ARG A 359 7.57 0.09 12.75
CA ARG A 359 7.58 0.02 14.23
C ARG A 359 7.11 1.32 14.87
N ALA A 360 7.50 2.48 14.35
CA ALA A 360 7.02 3.77 14.83
C ALA A 360 5.50 3.92 14.62
N SER A 361 4.98 3.46 13.48
CA SER A 361 3.53 3.38 13.23
C SER A 361 2.83 2.45 14.24
N ARG A 362 3.32 1.21 14.41
CA ARG A 362 2.70 0.22 15.31
C ARG A 362 2.74 0.62 16.79
N PHE A 363 3.88 1.10 17.27
CA PHE A 363 4.10 1.33 18.70
C PHE A 363 3.71 2.73 19.14
N PHE A 364 3.88 3.74 18.28
CA PHE A 364 3.71 5.15 18.64
C PHE A 364 2.61 5.86 17.87
N ARG A 365 1.98 5.18 16.90
CA ARG A 365 1.00 5.77 15.96
C ARG A 365 1.55 6.98 15.19
N MET A 366 2.88 7.03 15.01
CA MET A 366 3.54 8.05 14.22
C MET A 366 3.39 7.70 12.74
N SER A 367 3.05 8.67 11.89
CA SER A 367 3.08 8.45 10.44
C SER A 367 4.52 8.20 9.98
N SER A 368 4.66 7.51 8.86
CA SER A 368 5.94 7.27 8.19
C SER A 368 6.66 8.59 7.86
N GLU A 369 5.93 9.58 7.32
CA GLU A 369 6.47 10.93 7.06
C GLU A 369 7.02 11.60 8.34
N HIS A 370 6.22 11.62 9.41
CA HIS A 370 6.63 12.25 10.66
C HIS A 370 7.79 11.50 11.32
N THR A 371 7.80 10.18 11.21
CA THR A 371 8.91 9.31 11.66
C THR A 371 10.20 9.69 10.96
N MET A 372 10.18 9.81 9.63
CA MET A 372 11.36 10.17 8.86
C MET A 372 11.84 11.60 9.13
N LYS A 373 10.92 12.53 9.37
CA LYS A 373 11.27 13.89 9.79
C LYS A 373 12.01 13.90 11.13
N VAL A 374 11.49 13.20 12.14
CA VAL A 374 12.13 13.14 13.47
C VAL A 374 13.47 12.38 13.40
N ALA A 375 13.55 11.30 12.62
CA ALA A 375 14.80 10.56 12.42
C ALA A 375 15.87 11.43 11.75
N GLU A 376 15.51 12.20 10.73
CA GLU A 376 16.38 13.15 10.05
C GLU A 376 16.90 14.23 11.01
N GLU A 377 16.03 14.78 11.88
CA GLU A 377 16.42 15.74 12.92
C GLU A 377 17.41 15.14 13.93
N LEU A 378 17.21 13.88 14.36
CA LEU A 378 18.13 13.15 15.23
C LEU A 378 19.48 12.85 14.57
N TYR A 379 19.48 12.49 13.28
CA TYR A 379 20.69 12.27 12.49
C TYR A 379 21.50 13.56 12.34
N GLN A 380 20.85 14.66 11.95
CA GLN A 380 21.52 15.95 11.79
C GLN A 380 22.12 16.48 13.10
N ALA A 381 21.52 16.12 14.23
CA ALA A 381 22.04 16.42 15.57
C ALA A 381 23.08 15.39 16.08
N GLY A 382 23.33 14.31 15.33
CA GLY A 382 24.36 13.33 15.60
C GLY A 382 24.01 12.23 16.58
N PHE A 383 22.73 11.97 16.83
CA PHE A 383 22.27 10.97 17.80
C PHE A 383 22.08 9.57 17.21
N ILE A 384 21.74 9.50 15.93
CA ILE A 384 21.60 8.25 15.19
C ILE A 384 22.39 8.30 13.88
N SER A 385 22.67 7.14 13.30
CA SER A 385 23.19 7.04 11.93
C SER A 385 22.13 7.45 10.90
N TYR A 386 22.56 7.65 9.67
CA TYR A 386 21.69 8.08 8.57
C TYR A 386 20.42 7.21 8.44
N PRO A 387 19.21 7.79 8.49
CA PRO A 387 17.98 7.02 8.68
C PRO A 387 17.32 6.54 7.37
N ARG A 388 17.94 6.80 6.21
CA ARG A 388 17.49 6.34 4.88
C ARG A 388 18.46 5.27 4.38
N THR A 389 18.23 4.02 4.78
CA THR A 389 19.06 2.88 4.44
C THR A 389 18.21 1.62 4.31
N GLU A 390 18.53 0.80 3.30
CA GLU A 390 17.97 -0.54 3.14
C GLU A 390 18.81 -1.59 3.88
N THR A 391 19.99 -1.21 4.38
CA THR A 391 20.96 -2.09 5.02
C THR A 391 20.45 -2.62 6.35
N ASP A 392 20.42 -3.94 6.48
CA ASP A 392 20.00 -4.66 7.69
C ASP A 392 21.12 -5.58 8.24
N ASN A 393 22.37 -5.28 7.91
CA ASN A 393 23.55 -6.00 8.39
C ASN A 393 24.64 -5.03 8.91
N PHE A 394 25.30 -5.37 10.01
CA PHE A 394 26.48 -4.60 10.44
C PHE A 394 27.74 -5.12 9.75
N SER A 395 28.58 -4.22 9.26
CA SER A 395 29.88 -4.59 8.71
C SER A 395 30.80 -5.18 9.78
N SER A 396 31.73 -6.07 9.40
CA SER A 396 32.72 -6.63 10.32
C SER A 396 33.70 -5.60 10.90
N ARG A 397 33.71 -4.37 10.36
CA ARG A 397 34.55 -3.27 10.82
C ARG A 397 33.87 -2.40 11.87
N THR A 398 32.56 -2.55 12.06
CA THR A 398 31.79 -1.75 12.99
C THR A 398 32.05 -2.24 14.42
N ASP A 399 32.58 -1.38 15.27
CA ASP A 399 32.85 -1.70 16.67
C ASP A 399 31.57 -1.57 17.52
N LEU A 400 30.79 -2.66 17.53
CA LEU A 400 29.54 -2.75 18.29
C LEU A 400 29.77 -2.63 19.80
N HIS A 401 30.92 -3.09 20.32
CA HIS A 401 31.20 -3.05 21.76
C HIS A 401 31.28 -1.60 22.24
N THR A 402 31.97 -0.74 21.50
CA THR A 402 32.08 0.68 21.80
C THR A 402 30.70 1.35 21.85
N ILE A 403 29.81 1.07 20.89
CA ILE A 403 28.46 1.66 20.86
C ILE A 403 27.66 1.25 22.11
N VAL A 404 27.76 -0.01 22.56
CA VAL A 404 27.09 -0.46 23.80
C VAL A 404 27.69 0.18 25.05
N GLN A 405 29.01 0.36 25.10
CA GLN A 405 29.69 0.98 26.24
C GLN A 405 29.14 2.38 26.52
N GLU A 406 28.86 3.16 25.47
CA GLU A 406 28.28 4.50 25.61
C GLU A 406 26.88 4.49 26.24
N GLN A 407 26.13 3.39 26.13
CA GLN A 407 24.76 3.29 26.64
C GLN A 407 24.68 2.88 28.13
N GLN A 408 25.80 2.50 28.75
CA GLN A 408 25.83 2.01 30.15
C GLN A 408 25.36 3.04 31.18
N GLY A 409 25.42 4.33 30.86
CA GLY A 409 25.00 5.43 31.72
C GLY A 409 23.49 5.73 31.69
N HIS A 410 22.71 5.11 30.81
CA HIS A 410 21.27 5.41 30.73
C HIS A 410 20.51 4.84 31.94
N PRO A 411 19.61 5.61 32.58
CA PRO A 411 18.88 5.14 33.77
C PRO A 411 17.99 3.92 33.50
N GLU A 412 17.42 3.79 32.30
CA GLU A 412 16.46 2.71 32.01
C GLU A 412 17.07 1.43 31.41
N TRP A 413 18.14 1.54 30.62
CA TRP A 413 18.74 0.38 29.91
C TRP A 413 20.23 0.22 30.17
N GLY A 414 20.87 1.13 30.92
CA GLY A 414 22.29 1.10 31.19
C GLY A 414 22.73 -0.17 31.91
N ILE A 415 21.92 -0.66 32.86
CA ILE A 415 22.15 -1.95 33.55
C ILE A 415 22.17 -3.11 32.55
N TYR A 416 21.26 -3.10 31.57
CA TYR A 416 21.24 -4.13 30.54
C TYR A 416 22.47 -4.05 29.62
N ALA A 417 22.88 -2.83 29.23
CA ALA A 417 24.10 -2.62 28.45
C ALA A 417 25.37 -3.08 29.20
N GLN A 418 25.42 -2.89 30.53
CA GLN A 418 26.51 -3.41 31.37
C GLN A 418 26.53 -4.94 31.37
N ARG A 419 25.37 -5.58 31.60
CA ARG A 419 25.24 -7.05 31.54
C ARG A 419 25.67 -7.59 30.18
N LEU A 420 25.25 -6.94 29.10
CA LEU A 420 25.56 -7.36 27.73
C LEU A 420 27.06 -7.38 27.45
N LEU A 421 27.83 -6.47 28.05
CA LEU A 421 29.29 -6.38 27.89
C LEU A 421 30.06 -7.28 28.87
N ASP A 422 29.43 -7.77 29.93
CA ASP A 422 30.05 -8.69 30.87
C ASP A 422 30.12 -10.11 30.26
N PRO A 423 31.33 -10.64 29.97
CA PRO A 423 31.49 -11.97 29.41
C PRO A 423 30.89 -13.08 30.29
N GLY A 424 30.82 -12.85 31.61
CA GLY A 424 30.26 -13.80 32.57
C GLY A 424 28.76 -14.05 32.40
N THR A 425 28.02 -13.10 31.81
CA THR A 425 26.58 -13.29 31.52
C THR A 425 26.35 -14.11 30.25
N GLY A 426 27.32 -14.11 29.34
CA GLY A 426 27.19 -14.70 28.01
C GLY A 426 26.02 -14.15 27.19
N LEU A 427 25.50 -12.94 27.48
CA LEU A 427 24.31 -12.39 26.83
C LEU A 427 24.58 -11.87 25.40
N TRP A 428 25.83 -11.51 25.11
CA TRP A 428 26.27 -11.00 23.82
C TRP A 428 26.10 -12.02 22.69
N ARG A 429 25.56 -11.56 21.56
CA ARG A 429 25.53 -12.29 20.30
C ARG A 429 25.72 -11.32 19.14
N ASN A 430 26.60 -11.66 18.20
CA ASN A 430 26.71 -10.87 16.98
C ASN A 430 25.40 -10.90 16.19
N PRO A 431 24.91 -9.73 15.72
CA PRO A 431 23.62 -9.63 15.04
C PRO A 431 23.65 -10.40 13.72
N ARG A 432 22.53 -11.07 13.37
CA ARG A 432 22.36 -11.69 12.05
C ARG A 432 21.79 -10.66 11.08
N GLY A 433 22.40 -10.54 9.91
CA GLY A 433 21.85 -9.72 8.82
C GLY A 433 20.50 -10.25 8.32
N GLY A 434 19.64 -9.37 7.82
CA GLY A 434 18.39 -9.74 7.17
C GLY A 434 18.54 -10.03 5.66
N GLY A 435 19.71 -9.72 5.09
CA GLY A 435 20.10 -10.07 3.73
C GLY A 435 20.14 -8.89 2.76
N HIS A 436 19.91 -7.67 3.24
CA HIS A 436 19.89 -6.44 2.44
C HIS A 436 21.07 -5.54 2.82
N ASP A 437 21.73 -4.97 1.80
CA ASP A 437 22.89 -4.08 1.94
C ASP A 437 22.90 -3.09 0.77
N ASP A 438 22.75 -1.80 1.07
CA ASP A 438 22.81 -0.72 0.08
C ASP A 438 24.26 -0.34 -0.31
N ASN A 439 25.26 -0.93 0.36
CA ASN A 439 26.69 -0.65 0.21
C ASN A 439 27.05 0.83 0.40
N ALA A 440 26.19 1.60 1.07
CA ALA A 440 26.34 3.02 1.32
C ALA A 440 26.37 3.32 2.82
N HIS A 441 25.41 2.78 3.57
CA HIS A 441 25.16 3.10 4.96
C HIS A 441 25.05 1.85 5.84
N PRO A 442 25.49 1.92 7.11
CA PRO A 442 25.17 0.89 8.10
C PRO A 442 23.69 0.97 8.51
N PRO A 443 23.15 -0.06 9.17
CA PRO A 443 21.82 -0.03 9.76
C PRO A 443 21.65 1.15 10.71
N ILE A 444 20.40 1.57 10.94
CA ILE A 444 20.04 2.66 11.84
C ILE A 444 20.40 2.27 13.28
N HIS A 445 21.34 2.99 13.89
CA HIS A 445 21.85 2.70 15.23
C HIS A 445 22.21 3.99 15.98
N PRO A 446 22.29 3.95 17.32
CA PRO A 446 22.69 5.14 18.09
C PRO A 446 24.18 5.44 17.87
N THR A 447 24.49 6.70 17.60
CA THR A 447 25.86 7.19 17.37
C THR A 447 26.37 8.06 18.50
N LYS A 448 25.46 8.56 19.36
CA LYS A 448 25.80 9.37 20.54
C LYS A 448 24.81 9.10 21.66
N PHE A 449 25.34 8.93 22.87
CA PHE A 449 24.54 8.84 24.09
C PHE A 449 23.80 10.16 24.42
N SER A 450 22.53 10.05 24.80
CA SER A 450 21.77 11.11 25.45
C SER A 450 20.67 10.52 26.33
N THR A 451 20.35 11.21 27.43
CA THR A 451 19.13 10.95 28.23
C THR A 451 17.95 11.82 27.76
N GLY A 452 18.15 12.64 26.73
CA GLY A 452 17.24 13.68 26.28
C GLY A 452 17.89 15.06 26.23
N GLU A 453 17.57 15.83 25.21
CA GLU A 453 18.06 17.21 25.04
C GLU A 453 16.96 18.23 25.32
N SER A 454 17.33 19.44 25.73
CA SER A 454 16.38 20.50 26.13
C SER A 454 15.43 21.01 25.03
N GLY A 455 15.55 20.51 23.80
CA GLY A 455 14.67 20.82 22.66
C GLY A 455 13.94 19.61 22.08
N TRP A 456 14.08 18.41 22.66
CA TRP A 456 13.44 17.21 22.14
C TRP A 456 11.93 17.23 22.39
N SER A 457 11.16 16.90 21.36
CA SER A 457 9.73 16.58 21.52
C SER A 457 9.57 15.18 22.13
N GLN A 458 8.36 14.84 22.58
CA GLN A 458 8.09 13.48 23.06
C GLN A 458 8.38 12.42 21.98
N ASP A 459 8.18 12.76 20.71
CA ASP A 459 8.43 11.84 19.60
C ASP A 459 9.93 11.66 19.33
N HIS A 460 10.76 12.70 19.57
CA HIS A 460 12.22 12.54 19.57
C HIS A 460 12.66 11.51 20.61
N HIS A 461 12.14 11.63 21.84
CA HIS A 461 12.43 10.67 22.91
C HIS A 461 12.00 9.26 22.54
N LYS A 462 10.76 9.08 22.06
CA LYS A 462 10.25 7.75 21.65
C LYS A 462 11.08 7.13 20.54
N LEU A 463 11.43 7.91 19.51
CA LEU A 463 12.13 7.38 18.34
C LEU A 463 13.60 7.06 18.66
N TYR A 464 14.29 7.93 19.40
CA TYR A 464 15.65 7.66 19.87
C TYR A 464 15.68 6.41 20.78
N GLU A 465 14.75 6.31 21.73
CA GLU A 465 14.61 5.14 22.60
C GLU A 465 14.39 3.86 21.78
N LEU A 466 13.50 3.90 20.77
CA LEU A 466 13.25 2.76 19.89
C LEU A 466 14.53 2.32 19.19
N VAL A 467 15.29 3.26 18.62
CA VAL A 467 16.57 2.97 17.95
C VAL A 467 17.57 2.33 18.91
N VAL A 468 17.76 2.89 20.11
CA VAL A 468 18.72 2.37 21.10
C VAL A 468 18.31 0.98 21.60
N ARG A 469 17.06 0.81 22.02
CA ARG A 469 16.58 -0.49 22.53
C ARG A 469 16.59 -1.55 21.44
N HIS A 470 16.27 -1.18 20.19
CA HIS A 470 16.35 -2.09 19.05
C HIS A 470 17.78 -2.52 18.78
N PHE A 471 18.73 -1.59 18.81
CA PHE A 471 20.16 -1.89 18.69
C PHE A 471 20.64 -2.85 19.81
N LEU A 472 20.32 -2.57 21.07
CA LEU A 472 20.69 -3.45 22.20
C LEU A 472 20.02 -4.84 22.10
N ALA A 473 18.83 -4.91 21.51
CA ALA A 473 18.14 -6.17 21.28
C ALA A 473 18.81 -7.01 20.18
N CYS A 474 19.20 -6.41 19.06
CA CYS A 474 19.72 -7.14 17.90
C CYS A 474 21.06 -7.84 18.18
N ILE A 475 21.85 -7.29 19.11
CA ILE A 475 23.12 -7.83 19.60
C ILE A 475 22.99 -8.73 20.84
N SER A 476 21.75 -9.05 21.24
CA SER A 476 21.45 -9.94 22.37
C SER A 476 21.10 -11.35 21.90
N LYS A 477 21.14 -12.29 22.84
CA LYS A 477 20.61 -13.65 22.67
C LYS A 477 19.09 -13.66 22.45
N PRO A 478 18.58 -14.66 21.69
CA PRO A 478 17.15 -14.92 21.59
C PRO A 478 16.53 -15.23 22.95
N ALA A 479 15.25 -14.93 23.12
CA ALA A 479 14.50 -15.44 24.27
C ALA A 479 14.30 -16.95 24.09
N VAL A 480 14.42 -17.70 25.19
CA VAL A 480 14.34 -19.17 25.23
C VAL A 480 13.10 -19.57 26.00
N GLY A 481 12.31 -20.46 25.42
CA GLY A 481 11.09 -20.96 26.04
C GLY A 481 10.93 -22.46 25.79
N ALA A 482 10.33 -23.14 26.75
CA ALA A 482 9.89 -24.52 26.60
C ALA A 482 8.42 -24.51 26.17
N GLU A 483 8.13 -25.14 25.04
CA GLU A 483 6.77 -25.38 24.58
C GLU A 483 6.42 -26.86 24.75
N THR A 484 5.36 -27.12 25.49
CA THR A 484 4.77 -28.44 25.69
C THR A 484 3.47 -28.52 24.91
N ILE A 485 3.37 -29.47 23.99
CA ILE A 485 2.17 -29.76 23.21
C ILE A 485 1.64 -31.10 23.66
N VAL A 486 0.38 -31.15 24.08
CA VAL A 486 -0.31 -32.36 24.50
C VAL A 486 -1.42 -32.62 23.49
N GLU A 487 -1.41 -33.81 22.90
CA GLU A 487 -2.44 -34.30 21.99
C GLU A 487 -3.28 -35.35 22.73
N ILE A 488 -4.60 -35.25 22.60
CA ILE A 488 -5.57 -36.17 23.20
C ILE A 488 -6.52 -36.71 22.13
N ASP A 489 -7.05 -37.90 22.37
CA ASP A 489 -8.12 -38.53 21.60
C ASP A 489 -9.39 -38.60 22.45
N ILE A 490 -10.53 -38.18 21.90
CA ILE A 490 -11.86 -38.32 22.48
C ILE A 490 -12.76 -38.90 21.38
N ALA A 491 -13.32 -40.09 21.60
CA ALA A 491 -14.18 -40.77 20.63
C ALA A 491 -13.59 -40.90 19.19
N GLY A 492 -12.26 -41.04 19.07
CA GLY A 492 -11.55 -41.09 17.78
C GLY A 492 -11.22 -39.72 17.16
N GLU A 493 -11.60 -38.63 17.81
CA GLU A 493 -11.27 -37.26 17.40
C GLU A 493 -10.07 -36.71 18.16
N LEU A 494 -9.16 -36.06 17.44
CA LEU A 494 -7.92 -35.54 17.99
C LEU A 494 -8.05 -34.08 18.42
N PHE A 495 -7.50 -33.75 19.59
CA PHE A 495 -7.40 -32.37 20.08
C PHE A 495 -5.97 -32.06 20.53
N SER A 496 -5.58 -30.78 20.53
CA SER A 496 -4.28 -30.35 21.06
C SER A 496 -4.37 -29.15 21.96
N ALA A 497 -3.56 -29.14 23.01
CA ALA A 497 -3.28 -27.99 23.85
C ALA A 497 -1.78 -27.71 23.84
N SER A 498 -1.42 -26.42 23.81
CA SER A 498 -0.02 -25.99 23.91
C SER A 498 0.18 -25.06 25.10
N GLY A 499 1.12 -25.41 25.97
CA GLY A 499 1.64 -24.55 27.03
C GLY A 499 3.04 -24.08 26.68
N ARG A 500 3.36 -22.82 27.00
CA ARG A 500 4.70 -22.26 26.84
C ARG A 500 5.16 -21.54 28.10
N VAL A 501 6.32 -21.93 28.59
CA VAL A 501 7.04 -21.28 29.70
C VAL A 501 8.28 -20.60 29.16
N ILE A 502 8.46 -19.33 29.50
CA ILE A 502 9.67 -18.58 29.13
C ILE A 502 10.74 -18.91 30.17
N LEU A 503 11.82 -19.54 29.72
CA LEU A 503 12.96 -19.90 30.55
C LEU A 503 13.90 -18.71 30.70
N GLU A 504 14.19 -18.03 29.59
CA GLU A 504 15.06 -16.87 29.54
C GLU A 504 14.46 -15.78 28.66
N LYS A 505 14.31 -14.57 29.20
CA LYS A 505 13.78 -13.42 28.43
C LYS A 505 14.82 -12.82 27.48
N ASN A 506 16.09 -12.81 27.88
CA ASN A 506 17.22 -12.28 27.12
C ASN A 506 16.87 -10.90 26.50
N TYR A 507 16.88 -10.76 25.17
CA TYR A 507 16.57 -9.48 24.50
C TYR A 507 15.23 -8.84 24.90
N LEU A 508 14.24 -9.62 25.34
CA LEU A 508 12.93 -9.10 25.77
C LEU A 508 13.02 -8.26 27.06
N ASP A 509 14.09 -8.37 27.85
CA ASP A 509 14.30 -7.52 29.03
C ASP A 509 14.58 -6.05 28.65
N VAL A 510 15.23 -5.81 27.50
CA VAL A 510 15.51 -4.45 27.01
C VAL A 510 14.48 -3.98 25.98
N TYR A 511 13.91 -4.90 25.20
CA TYR A 511 13.03 -4.59 24.06
C TYR A 511 11.54 -4.66 24.42
N ARG A 512 11.09 -3.69 25.22
CA ARG A 512 9.72 -3.62 25.77
C ARG A 512 8.58 -3.53 24.75
N TYR A 513 8.87 -3.29 23.47
CA TYR A 513 7.87 -3.19 22.42
C TYR A 513 7.36 -4.55 21.95
N GLU A 514 8.08 -5.62 22.27
CA GLU A 514 7.67 -6.98 21.99
C GLU A 514 7.45 -7.74 23.29
N SER A 515 6.37 -8.50 23.34
CA SER A 515 6.15 -9.50 24.37
C SER A 515 6.21 -10.90 23.78
N TRP A 516 6.51 -11.87 24.62
CA TRP A 516 6.29 -13.25 24.30
C TRP A 516 5.31 -13.74 25.37
N GLY A 517 4.10 -14.11 24.97
CA GLY A 517 3.09 -14.60 25.92
C GLY A 517 3.58 -15.86 26.63
N GLY A 518 2.89 -16.34 27.64
CA GLY A 518 3.14 -17.65 28.24
C GLY A 518 1.82 -18.24 28.71
N SER A 519 1.68 -19.55 28.58
CA SER A 519 0.54 -20.30 29.09
C SER A 519 1.08 -21.54 29.78
N MET A 520 0.73 -21.74 31.05
CA MET A 520 0.99 -23.03 31.69
C MET A 520 -0.20 -23.94 31.42
N ILE A 521 0.10 -25.19 31.09
CA ILE A 521 -0.89 -26.26 31.04
C ILE A 521 -0.56 -27.28 32.13
N PRO A 522 -1.54 -28.01 32.67
CA PRO A 522 -1.30 -29.08 33.62
C PRO A 522 -0.31 -30.13 33.08
N THR A 523 0.31 -30.87 34.00
CA THR A 523 1.18 -31.98 33.66
C THR A 523 0.35 -33.19 33.22
N TYR A 524 0.65 -33.71 32.03
CA TYR A 524 0.07 -34.94 31.51
C TYR A 524 1.17 -35.99 31.38
N ASN A 525 0.81 -37.27 31.49
CA ASN A 525 1.73 -38.38 31.28
C ASN A 525 1.27 -39.18 30.06
N ILE A 526 2.19 -39.58 29.18
CA ILE A 526 1.89 -40.67 28.24
C ILE A 526 1.82 -41.95 29.07
N GLY A 527 0.82 -42.78 28.80
CA GLY A 527 0.62 -44.00 29.55
C GLY A 527 1.87 -44.86 29.74
N GLN A 528 2.10 -45.38 30.95
CA GLN A 528 3.17 -46.34 31.19
C GLN A 528 2.82 -47.71 30.59
N GLN A 529 3.81 -48.37 29.98
CA GLN A 529 3.67 -49.75 29.53
C GLN A 529 3.78 -50.70 30.74
N GLN A 530 2.66 -51.12 31.32
CA GLN A 530 2.67 -52.17 32.33
C GLN A 530 2.42 -53.54 31.68
N ARG A 531 3.42 -54.41 31.72
CA ARG A 531 3.27 -55.85 31.43
C ARG A 531 2.47 -56.51 32.56
N ILE A 532 1.16 -56.60 32.42
CA ILE A 532 0.33 -57.45 33.28
C ILE A 532 0.17 -58.81 32.58
N ILE A 533 0.79 -59.85 33.15
CA ILE A 533 0.60 -61.23 32.71
C ILE A 533 -0.75 -61.70 33.25
N TYR A 534 -1.80 -61.66 32.42
CA TYR A 534 -3.06 -62.32 32.74
C TYR A 534 -2.88 -63.84 32.62
N ASN A 535 -3.16 -64.56 33.70
CA ASN A 535 -3.30 -66.02 33.67
C ASN A 535 -4.59 -66.36 32.91
N ILE A 536 -4.46 -66.80 31.65
CA ILE A 536 -5.54 -67.33 30.81
C ILE A 536 -5.94 -68.72 31.36
N LEU A 537 -6.45 -68.77 32.59
CA LEU A 537 -7.00 -69.98 33.19
C LEU A 537 -8.53 -69.91 33.26
N VAL A 538 -9.11 -68.71 33.36
CA VAL A 538 -10.57 -68.54 33.54
C VAL A 538 -11.33 -68.58 32.21
N PHE A 539 -10.78 -68.03 31.13
CA PHE A 539 -11.48 -67.98 29.83
C PHE A 539 -11.42 -69.30 29.06
N VAL A 540 -10.28 -70.02 29.09
CA VAL A 540 -10.12 -71.30 28.38
C VAL A 540 -10.92 -72.41 29.07
N VAL A 541 -11.00 -72.41 30.40
CA VAL A 541 -11.85 -73.35 31.15
C VAL A 541 -13.33 -73.08 30.89
N GLY A 542 -13.74 -71.81 30.82
CA GLY A 542 -15.13 -71.45 30.46
C GLY A 542 -15.52 -71.90 29.05
N TYR A 543 -14.65 -71.67 28.04
CA TYR A 543 -14.92 -72.05 26.66
C TYR A 543 -14.89 -73.58 26.45
N LEU A 544 -13.98 -74.31 27.12
CA LEU A 544 -13.95 -75.77 27.06
C LEU A 544 -15.19 -76.41 27.69
N ILE A 545 -15.72 -75.83 28.78
CA ILE A 545 -16.95 -76.33 29.43
C ILE A 545 -18.17 -76.14 28.51
N VAL A 546 -18.30 -74.97 27.87
CA VAL A 546 -19.41 -74.69 26.92
C VAL A 546 -19.30 -75.55 25.67
N PHE A 547 -18.08 -75.77 25.16
CA PHE A 547 -17.83 -76.63 24.00
C PHE A 547 -18.12 -78.11 24.29
N PHE A 548 -17.73 -78.63 25.47
CA PHE A 548 -18.07 -79.99 25.89
C PHE A 548 -19.57 -80.19 26.14
N LEU A 549 -20.27 -79.19 26.71
CA LEU A 549 -21.73 -79.23 26.89
C LEU A 549 -22.47 -79.25 25.54
N HIS A 550 -21.97 -78.55 24.51
CA HIS A 550 -22.53 -78.62 23.16
C HIS A 550 -22.26 -79.93 22.45
N ILE A 551 -21.09 -80.55 22.64
CA ILE A 551 -20.78 -81.88 22.08
C ILE A 551 -21.65 -82.97 22.74
N ILE A 552 -21.89 -82.92 24.05
CA ILE A 552 -22.75 -83.88 24.76
C ILE A 552 -24.22 -83.71 24.34
N SER A 553 -24.68 -82.47 24.12
CA SER A 553 -26.03 -82.19 23.61
C SER A 553 -26.22 -82.68 22.16
N ALA A 554 -25.21 -82.50 21.31
CA ALA A 554 -25.23 -82.98 19.92
C ALA A 554 -25.11 -84.52 19.82
N ALA A 555 -24.38 -85.17 20.73
CA ALA A 555 -24.23 -86.62 20.78
C ALA A 555 -25.50 -87.35 21.28
N CYS A 556 -26.28 -86.73 22.17
CA CYS A 556 -27.56 -87.28 22.64
C CYS A 556 -28.67 -87.25 21.58
N HIS A 557 -28.58 -86.38 20.58
CA HIS A 557 -29.57 -86.30 19.49
C HIS A 557 -29.27 -87.23 18.29
N LEU A 558 -28.10 -87.88 18.25
CA LEU A 558 -27.70 -88.77 17.14
C LEU A 558 -27.65 -90.26 17.50
N LEU A 559 -28.19 -90.66 18.67
CA LEU A 559 -28.20 -92.05 19.15
C LEU A 559 -29.64 -92.58 19.35
N HIS A 560 -30.44 -92.46 18.30
CA HIS A 560 -31.63 -93.29 18.09
C HIS A 560 -31.80 -93.46 16.57
N VAL A 561 -30.99 -94.32 15.95
CA VAL A 561 -31.31 -95.11 14.74
C VAL A 561 -30.07 -95.92 14.32
N LEU A 562 -30.28 -97.23 14.28
CA LEU A 562 -29.52 -98.31 13.63
C LEU A 562 -28.16 -98.78 14.21
N PHE A 563 -28.25 -99.90 14.93
CA PHE A 563 -27.25 -100.97 14.97
C PHE A 563 -27.14 -101.67 13.59
N ILE A 564 -25.94 -102.19 13.26
CA ILE A 564 -25.61 -103.45 12.52
C ILE A 564 -24.48 -103.31 11.44
N VAL A 565 -23.40 -104.10 11.64
CA VAL A 565 -22.40 -104.70 10.71
C VAL A 565 -21.19 -103.86 10.20
N ILE A 566 -20.01 -104.09 10.83
CA ILE A 566 -18.71 -104.66 10.33
C ILE A 566 -18.25 -104.32 8.87
N PRO A 567 -16.94 -104.22 8.45
CA PRO A 567 -15.60 -104.18 9.11
C PRO A 567 -14.53 -103.17 8.55
N VAL A 568 -13.42 -103.01 9.31
CA VAL A 568 -11.99 -102.95 8.87
C VAL A 568 -11.37 -101.68 8.23
N ARG A 569 -10.27 -101.24 8.90
CA ARG A 569 -9.06 -100.51 8.43
C ARG A 569 -9.21 -99.05 7.95
N PHE A 570 -8.82 -98.11 8.80
CA PHE A 570 -7.48 -97.50 8.75
C PHE A 570 -7.30 -96.59 9.97
N LEU A 571 -6.35 -96.96 10.83
CA LEU A 571 -5.92 -96.21 12.01
C LEU A 571 -4.41 -96.05 11.86
N MET A 572 -3.91 -94.91 12.31
CA MET A 572 -2.50 -94.57 12.55
C MET A 572 -1.70 -94.06 11.35
N GLU A 573 -1.68 -92.73 11.22
CA GLU A 573 -0.46 -91.93 11.33
C GLU A 573 -0.87 -90.46 11.39
N PHE A 574 -0.78 -89.81 12.55
CA PHE A 574 -0.30 -88.44 12.60
C PHE A 574 0.30 -88.15 13.97
N HIS A 575 1.54 -87.72 13.89
CA HIS A 575 2.49 -87.44 14.95
C HIS A 575 1.92 -86.54 16.05
N THR A 576 2.34 -86.84 17.28
CA THR A 576 2.49 -85.89 18.38
C THR A 576 3.30 -84.68 17.91
N GLN A 577 2.63 -83.58 17.59
CA GLN A 577 3.24 -82.25 17.62
C GLN A 577 2.76 -81.51 18.85
N GLN A 578 3.72 -81.18 19.71
CA GLN A 578 3.62 -80.14 20.71
C GLN A 578 2.99 -78.91 20.07
N ILE A 579 1.75 -78.57 20.46
CA ILE A 579 1.19 -77.25 20.16
C ILE A 579 1.87 -76.28 21.12
N PRO A 580 2.68 -75.32 20.64
CA PRO A 580 3.23 -74.29 21.51
C PRO A 580 2.07 -73.44 22.03
N ILE A 581 1.96 -73.35 23.36
CA ILE A 581 1.13 -72.35 24.03
C ILE A 581 1.72 -71.00 23.64
N TYR A 582 1.13 -70.34 22.64
CA TYR A 582 1.43 -68.93 22.39
C TYR A 582 0.89 -68.13 23.56
N LEU A 583 1.79 -67.66 24.43
CA LEU A 583 1.55 -66.50 25.28
C LEU A 583 1.20 -65.35 24.34
N ILE A 584 -0.08 -65.02 24.18
CA ILE A 584 -0.47 -63.76 23.56
C ILE A 584 -0.19 -62.68 24.62
N LEU A 585 0.99 -62.06 24.50
CA LEU A 585 1.30 -60.81 25.19
C LEU A 585 0.42 -59.73 24.57
N ILE A 586 -0.77 -59.51 25.12
CA ILE A 586 -1.53 -58.29 24.84
C ILE A 586 -0.83 -57.17 25.61
N ASN A 587 -0.10 -56.31 24.89
CA ASN A 587 0.41 -55.07 25.46
C ASN A 587 -0.79 -54.16 25.76
N TYR A 588 -1.19 -54.04 27.01
CA TYR A 588 -2.07 -52.95 27.45
C TYR A 588 -1.21 -51.70 27.63
N TYR A 589 -1.45 -50.67 26.82
CA TYR A 589 -0.95 -49.33 27.08
C TYR A 589 -1.84 -48.73 28.16
N SER A 590 -1.30 -48.45 29.36
CA SER A 590 -2.05 -47.75 30.40
C SER A 590 -2.05 -46.27 30.09
N TYR A 591 -2.79 -45.82 29.07
CA TYR A 591 -2.90 -44.40 28.73
C TYR A 591 -3.33 -43.58 29.95
N SER A 592 -2.73 -42.40 30.16
CA SER A 592 -3.32 -41.46 31.11
C SER A 592 -4.62 -40.96 30.51
N ILE A 593 -5.71 -41.27 31.18
CA ILE A 593 -7.06 -40.89 30.80
C ILE A 593 -7.59 -39.85 31.79
N PHE A 594 -8.42 -38.95 31.30
CA PHE A 594 -9.16 -38.02 32.13
C PHE A 594 -10.53 -37.72 31.51
N ILE A 595 -11.43 -37.15 32.31
CA ILE A 595 -12.71 -36.65 31.81
C ILE A 595 -12.56 -35.12 31.65
N PRO A 596 -12.77 -34.57 30.44
CA PRO A 596 -12.84 -33.13 30.23
C PRO A 596 -13.78 -32.45 31.22
N THR A 597 -13.39 -31.28 31.72
CA THR A 597 -14.25 -30.44 32.56
C THR A 597 -15.39 -29.84 31.75
N THR A 598 -15.10 -29.44 30.51
CA THR A 598 -16.11 -28.98 29.57
C THR A 598 -15.81 -29.52 28.19
N LEU A 599 -16.87 -29.85 27.45
CA LEU A 599 -16.83 -30.14 26.02
C LEU A 599 -17.95 -29.33 25.39
N THR A 600 -17.61 -28.41 24.49
CA THR A 600 -18.57 -27.46 23.92
C THR A 600 -18.51 -27.48 22.39
N LEU A 601 -19.67 -27.31 21.77
CA LEU A 601 -19.80 -27.02 20.35
C LEU A 601 -19.99 -25.52 20.18
N ASP A 602 -18.91 -24.83 19.90
CA ASP A 602 -18.91 -23.37 19.77
C ASP A 602 -19.19 -22.99 18.33
N SER A 603 -20.08 -22.00 18.14
CA SER A 603 -20.29 -21.38 16.82
C SER A 603 -19.39 -20.16 16.66
N GLY A 604 -18.90 -19.97 15.44
CA GLY A 604 -18.14 -18.82 15.01
C GLY A 604 -18.63 -18.35 13.65
N VAL A 605 -18.24 -17.13 13.28
CA VAL A 605 -18.55 -16.54 11.98
C VAL A 605 -17.27 -16.00 11.39
N THR A 606 -16.99 -16.31 10.12
CA THR A 606 -15.82 -15.78 9.42
C THR A 606 -15.91 -14.25 9.36
N ARG A 607 -14.77 -13.59 9.57
CA ARG A 607 -14.68 -12.12 9.54
C ARG A 607 -13.75 -11.69 8.42
N PRO A 608 -14.04 -10.56 7.76
CA PRO A 608 -13.14 -10.02 6.76
C PRO A 608 -11.82 -9.56 7.41
N PRO A 609 -10.73 -9.42 6.62
CA PRO A 609 -9.52 -8.78 7.10
C PRO A 609 -9.79 -7.33 7.52
N PRO A 610 -9.03 -6.76 8.48
CA PRO A 610 -9.17 -5.35 8.81
C PRO A 610 -8.66 -4.45 7.67
N LEU A 611 -9.12 -3.20 7.65
CA LEU A 611 -8.50 -2.13 6.84
C LEU A 611 -6.99 -2.05 7.10
N LEU A 612 -6.22 -1.71 6.07
CA LEU A 612 -4.76 -1.60 6.16
C LEU A 612 -4.39 -0.50 7.14
N SER A 613 -3.56 -0.81 8.14
CA SER A 613 -2.80 0.21 8.86
C SER A 613 -1.64 0.74 8.01
N GLU A 614 -1.02 1.85 8.43
CA GLU A 614 0.18 2.37 7.74
C GLU A 614 1.33 1.37 7.73
N ALA A 615 1.53 0.60 8.80
CA ALA A 615 2.49 -0.49 8.81
C ALA A 615 2.12 -1.64 7.86
N ASP A 616 0.83 -1.93 7.67
CA ASP A 616 0.39 -2.94 6.70
C ASP A 616 0.58 -2.46 5.27
N LEU A 617 0.27 -1.19 4.98
CA LEU A 617 0.48 -0.58 3.67
C LEU A 617 1.96 -0.53 3.29
N LEU A 618 2.83 -0.13 4.23
CA LEU A 618 4.29 -0.22 4.06
C LEU A 618 4.73 -1.67 3.77
N SER A 619 4.13 -2.65 4.46
CA SER A 619 4.44 -4.07 4.22
C SER A 619 4.00 -4.54 2.84
N CYS A 620 2.86 -4.08 2.33
CA CYS A 620 2.41 -4.35 0.96
C CYS A 620 3.35 -3.74 -0.08
N MET A 621 3.75 -2.47 0.10
CA MET A 621 4.67 -1.77 -0.81
C MET A 621 6.04 -2.44 -0.86
N ASP A 622 6.59 -2.78 0.30
CA ASP A 622 7.87 -3.48 0.48
C ASP A 622 7.86 -4.87 -0.20
N LYS A 623 6.82 -5.67 0.09
CA LYS A 623 6.65 -7.00 -0.52
C LYS A 623 6.60 -6.96 -2.05
N GLU A 624 5.97 -5.95 -2.61
CA GLU A 624 5.80 -5.80 -4.07
C GLU A 624 6.93 -4.99 -4.72
N GLY A 625 7.90 -4.50 -3.94
CA GLY A 625 9.08 -3.78 -4.44
C GLY A 625 8.77 -2.42 -5.06
N ILE A 626 7.83 -1.65 -4.49
CA ILE A 626 7.51 -0.28 -4.93
C ILE A 626 7.82 0.75 -3.84
N GLY A 627 8.26 1.96 -4.23
CA GLY A 627 8.64 2.98 -3.26
C GLY A 627 9.97 2.68 -2.55
N THR A 628 10.90 2.01 -3.25
CA THR A 628 12.27 1.74 -2.80
C THR A 628 13.07 3.03 -2.57
N ASP A 629 14.29 2.93 -2.04
CA ASP A 629 15.14 4.09 -1.70
C ASP A 629 14.48 5.03 -0.66
N ALA A 630 13.77 4.48 0.32
CA ALA A 630 13.10 5.24 1.37
C ALA A 630 12.12 6.31 0.85
N THR A 631 11.30 5.97 -0.17
CA THR A 631 10.30 6.89 -0.76
C THR A 631 8.85 6.53 -0.43
N MET A 632 8.60 5.44 0.28
CA MET A 632 7.23 4.97 0.61
C MET A 632 6.40 6.04 1.34
N HIS A 633 6.97 6.72 2.33
CA HIS A 633 6.27 7.78 3.08
C HIS A 633 5.77 8.91 2.19
N ASP A 634 6.52 9.30 1.16
CA ASP A 634 6.11 10.36 0.23
C ASP A 634 4.91 9.95 -0.62
N HIS A 635 4.84 8.68 -1.02
CA HIS A 635 3.72 8.14 -1.78
C HIS A 635 2.46 8.04 -0.91
N ILE A 636 2.59 7.54 0.32
CA ILE A 636 1.49 7.48 1.29
C ILE A 636 0.96 8.89 1.60
N LYS A 637 1.85 9.85 1.85
CA LYS A 637 1.49 11.25 2.07
C LYS A 637 0.72 11.83 0.88
N LYS A 638 1.20 11.61 -0.34
CA LYS A 638 0.52 12.10 -1.56
C LYS A 638 -0.91 11.59 -1.69
N LEU A 639 -1.23 10.38 -1.24
CA LEU A 639 -2.61 9.87 -1.25
C LEU A 639 -3.52 10.68 -0.34
N LEU A 640 -3.02 11.04 0.84
CA LEU A 640 -3.75 11.84 1.82
C LEU A 640 -3.89 13.29 1.36
N ASP A 641 -2.80 13.92 0.90
CA ASP A 641 -2.79 15.30 0.39
C ASP A 641 -3.71 15.50 -0.82
N ARG A 642 -3.91 14.44 -1.62
CA ARG A 642 -4.79 14.43 -2.80
C ARG A 642 -6.20 13.94 -2.51
N PHE A 643 -6.51 13.62 -1.26
CA PHE A 643 -7.82 13.16 -0.82
C PHE A 643 -8.31 11.89 -1.55
N TYR A 644 -7.40 10.97 -1.89
CA TYR A 644 -7.75 9.66 -2.46
C TYR A 644 -8.00 8.60 -1.40
N ALA A 645 -7.42 8.80 -0.22
CA ALA A 645 -7.70 8.00 0.95
C ALA A 645 -7.77 8.93 2.17
N THR A 646 -8.49 8.50 3.20
CA THR A 646 -8.45 9.09 4.53
C THR A 646 -7.78 8.13 5.49
N LYS A 647 -7.23 8.68 6.58
CA LYS A 647 -6.60 7.91 7.64
C LYS A 647 -7.30 8.18 8.97
N ASP A 648 -7.74 7.12 9.64
CA ASP A 648 -8.42 7.22 10.94
C ASP A 648 -7.44 7.42 12.12
N ALA A 649 -7.98 7.57 13.33
CA ALA A 649 -7.19 7.72 14.57
C ALA A 649 -6.36 6.47 14.95
N ASN A 650 -6.64 5.32 14.32
CA ASN A 650 -5.90 4.09 14.46
C ASN A 650 -4.92 3.87 13.30
N THR A 651 -4.64 4.91 12.51
CA THR A 651 -3.74 4.89 11.36
C THR A 651 -4.16 3.94 10.24
N ARG A 652 -5.46 3.62 10.13
CA ARG A 652 -6.02 2.77 9.09
C ARG A 652 -6.55 3.58 7.92
N PHE A 653 -6.38 3.05 6.72
CA PHE A 653 -6.76 3.70 5.47
C PHE A 653 -8.14 3.25 4.99
N THR A 654 -8.95 4.22 4.57
CA THR A 654 -10.19 4.02 3.84
C THR A 654 -10.09 4.79 2.53
N PRO A 655 -10.42 4.20 1.36
CA PRO A 655 -10.46 4.97 0.12
C PRO A 655 -11.58 6.01 0.19
N THR A 656 -11.38 7.18 -0.40
CA THR A 656 -12.49 8.11 -0.65
C THR A 656 -13.24 7.67 -1.90
N ASN A 657 -14.47 8.16 -2.08
CA ASN A 657 -15.23 7.95 -3.31
C ASN A 657 -14.43 8.32 -4.57
N LEU A 658 -13.59 9.37 -4.49
CA LEU A 658 -12.72 9.76 -5.59
C LEU A 658 -11.60 8.74 -5.84
N GLY A 659 -10.96 8.25 -4.78
CA GLY A 659 -9.92 7.23 -4.90
C GLY A 659 -10.46 5.91 -5.45
N GLU A 660 -11.62 5.47 -4.95
CA GLU A 660 -12.30 4.26 -5.43
C GLU A 660 -12.74 4.38 -6.89
N ALA A 661 -13.37 5.50 -7.28
CA ALA A 661 -13.82 5.73 -8.66
C ALA A 661 -12.65 5.73 -9.66
N LEU A 662 -11.49 6.27 -9.27
CA LEU A 662 -10.30 6.25 -10.12
C LEU A 662 -9.77 4.83 -10.32
N VAL A 663 -9.63 4.04 -9.24
CA VAL A 663 -9.16 2.65 -9.34
C VAL A 663 -10.14 1.80 -10.16
N MET A 664 -11.44 1.91 -9.87
CA MET A 664 -12.50 1.22 -10.60
C MET A 664 -12.50 1.59 -12.10
N GLY A 665 -12.45 2.89 -12.42
CA GLY A 665 -12.53 3.34 -13.80
C GLY A 665 -11.33 2.95 -14.66
N TYR A 666 -10.14 2.79 -14.08
CA TYR A 666 -8.98 2.24 -14.79
C TYR A 666 -9.00 0.70 -14.84
N ASP A 667 -9.49 0.01 -13.79
CA ASP A 667 -9.62 -1.45 -13.80
C ASP A 667 -10.61 -1.95 -14.88
N ASP A 668 -11.74 -1.24 -15.03
CA ASP A 668 -12.78 -1.52 -16.04
C ASP A 668 -12.31 -1.37 -17.49
N MET A 669 -11.13 -0.78 -17.73
CA MET A 669 -10.53 -0.72 -19.06
C MET A 669 -9.86 -2.04 -19.47
N GLY A 670 -9.75 -3.02 -18.56
CA GLY A 670 -9.23 -4.35 -18.85
C GLY A 670 -7.73 -4.54 -18.62
N TYR A 671 -7.04 -3.55 -18.05
CA TYR A 671 -5.63 -3.66 -17.66
C TYR A 671 -5.39 -2.99 -16.30
N LYS A 672 -4.62 -3.68 -15.45
CA LYS A 672 -4.52 -3.35 -14.03
C LYS A 672 -3.42 -2.32 -13.74
N LEU A 673 -3.63 -1.07 -14.13
CA LEU A 673 -2.69 0.02 -13.81
C LEU A 673 -2.48 0.24 -12.30
N TRP A 674 -3.50 -0.08 -11.51
CA TRP A 674 -3.43 0.02 -10.05
C TRP A 674 -2.67 -1.14 -9.40
N LYS A 675 -2.27 -2.16 -10.17
CA LYS A 675 -1.39 -3.22 -9.65
C LYS A 675 0.07 -2.77 -9.70
N PRO A 676 0.91 -3.21 -8.75
CA PRO A 676 2.27 -2.70 -8.58
C PRO A 676 3.26 -3.14 -9.67
N TYR A 677 2.90 -4.10 -10.53
CA TYR A 677 3.82 -4.79 -11.44
C TYR A 677 4.66 -3.85 -12.31
N LEU A 678 4.03 -2.88 -12.98
CA LEU A 678 4.75 -1.95 -13.87
C LEU A 678 5.71 -1.06 -13.08
N ARG A 679 5.30 -0.59 -11.89
CA ARG A 679 6.16 0.22 -11.04
C ARG A 679 7.34 -0.59 -10.49
N ALA A 680 7.09 -1.81 -10.03
CA ALA A 680 8.14 -2.69 -9.51
C ALA A 680 9.23 -2.98 -10.57
N VAL A 681 8.83 -3.12 -11.85
CA VAL A 681 9.78 -3.24 -12.97
C VAL A 681 10.59 -1.95 -13.15
N MET A 682 9.95 -0.78 -13.09
CA MET A 682 10.67 0.51 -13.16
C MET A 682 11.68 0.65 -12.02
N GLU A 683 11.30 0.35 -10.78
CA GLU A 683 12.19 0.43 -9.59
C GLU A 683 13.40 -0.50 -9.74
N ARG A 684 13.19 -1.73 -10.22
CA ARG A 684 14.28 -2.69 -10.51
C ARG A 684 15.21 -2.19 -11.61
N ASP A 685 14.66 -1.56 -12.64
CA ASP A 685 15.45 -1.00 -13.73
C ASP A 685 16.25 0.21 -13.26
N MET A 686 15.70 1.07 -12.41
CA MET A 686 16.43 2.18 -11.78
C MET A 686 17.54 1.68 -10.84
N LYS A 687 17.29 0.60 -10.09
CA LYS A 687 18.34 -0.09 -9.34
C LYS A 687 19.45 -0.61 -10.26
N SER A 688 19.09 -1.21 -11.40
CA SER A 688 20.06 -1.67 -12.41
C SER A 688 20.89 -0.52 -13.00
N VAL A 689 20.32 0.69 -13.12
CA VAL A 689 21.08 1.89 -13.50
C VAL A 689 22.08 2.25 -12.42
N SER A 690 21.69 2.23 -11.14
CA SER A 690 22.58 2.56 -10.02
C SER A 690 23.76 1.60 -9.87
N GLU A 691 23.59 0.35 -10.32
CA GLU A 691 24.62 -0.70 -10.34
C GLU A 691 25.51 -0.66 -11.59
N GLY A 692 25.19 0.19 -12.58
CA GLY A 692 25.89 0.27 -13.85
C GLY A 692 25.52 -0.84 -14.85
N ASN A 693 24.49 -1.63 -14.57
CA ASN A 693 24.03 -2.75 -15.40
C ASN A 693 23.12 -2.31 -16.57
N LYS A 694 22.44 -1.17 -16.45
CA LYS A 694 21.61 -0.55 -17.49
C LYS A 694 21.93 0.93 -17.65
N SER A 695 21.67 1.48 -18.83
CA SER A 695 21.79 2.93 -19.06
C SER A 695 20.50 3.68 -18.75
N LYS A 696 20.59 4.94 -18.31
CA LYS A 696 19.42 5.84 -18.14
C LYS A 696 18.55 5.89 -19.39
N ALA A 697 19.15 6.01 -20.58
CA ALA A 697 18.43 6.14 -21.84
C ALA A 697 17.61 4.88 -22.19
N GLU A 698 18.16 3.70 -21.94
CA GLU A 698 17.49 2.42 -22.15
C GLU A 698 16.26 2.25 -21.24
N VAL A 699 16.41 2.57 -19.95
CA VAL A 699 15.33 2.50 -18.97
C VAL A 699 14.21 3.50 -19.28
N LEU A 700 14.57 4.74 -19.67
CA LEU A 700 13.61 5.74 -20.10
C LEU A 700 12.82 5.28 -21.33
N ALA A 701 13.52 4.80 -22.38
CA ALA A 701 12.87 4.34 -23.60
C ALA A 701 11.85 3.24 -23.32
N THR A 702 12.25 2.22 -22.56
CA THR A 702 11.40 1.06 -22.26
C THR A 702 10.20 1.46 -21.39
N SER A 703 10.45 2.16 -20.28
CA SER A 703 9.40 2.54 -19.32
C SER A 703 8.37 3.50 -19.92
N LEU A 704 8.84 4.50 -20.66
CA LEU A 704 7.97 5.50 -21.29
C LEU A 704 7.19 4.90 -22.46
N GLN A 705 7.77 3.98 -23.24
CA GLN A 705 7.05 3.30 -24.31
C GLN A 705 5.89 2.46 -23.76
N GLN A 706 6.12 1.68 -22.71
CA GLN A 706 5.08 0.86 -22.07
C GLN A 706 3.95 1.75 -21.52
N MET A 707 4.31 2.80 -20.78
CA MET A 707 3.30 3.69 -20.19
C MET A 707 2.57 4.55 -21.22
N LYS A 708 3.22 4.91 -22.33
CA LYS A 708 2.56 5.58 -23.46
C LYS A 708 1.50 4.68 -24.08
N ALA A 709 1.76 3.38 -24.22
CA ALA A 709 0.77 2.43 -24.71
C ALA A 709 -0.46 2.38 -23.78
N CYS A 710 -0.24 2.23 -22.47
CA CYS A 710 -1.31 2.29 -21.48
C CYS A 710 -2.09 3.61 -21.53
N PHE A 711 -1.40 4.75 -21.68
CA PHE A 711 -2.03 6.06 -21.78
C PHE A 711 -2.93 6.20 -23.00
N LEU A 712 -2.47 5.73 -24.17
CA LEU A 712 -3.25 5.78 -25.40
C LEU A 712 -4.50 4.91 -25.28
N ASP A 713 -4.39 3.74 -24.67
CA ASP A 713 -5.52 2.88 -24.39
C ASP A 713 -6.52 3.51 -23.41
N ALA A 714 -6.03 4.10 -22.31
CA ALA A 714 -6.86 4.84 -21.35
C ALA A 714 -7.67 5.96 -22.03
N ARG A 715 -7.05 6.62 -23.00
CA ARG A 715 -7.69 7.68 -23.78
C ARG A 715 -8.79 7.16 -24.70
N LEU A 716 -8.63 5.98 -25.28
CA LEU A 716 -9.65 5.31 -26.09
C LEU A 716 -10.83 4.85 -25.21
N ASN A 717 -10.51 4.29 -24.04
CA ASN A 717 -11.48 3.72 -23.10
C ASN A 717 -11.97 4.71 -22.03
N LYS A 718 -11.77 6.03 -22.24
CA LYS A 718 -12.09 7.11 -21.29
C LYS A 718 -13.53 7.12 -20.76
N VAL A 719 -14.46 6.49 -21.49
CA VAL A 719 -15.86 6.34 -21.07
C VAL A 719 -15.96 5.56 -19.76
N LYS A 720 -15.09 4.56 -19.53
CA LYS A 720 -15.04 3.79 -18.27
C LYS A 720 -14.72 4.65 -17.05
N LEU A 721 -13.79 5.59 -17.18
CA LEU A 721 -13.51 6.58 -16.15
C LEU A 721 -14.72 7.48 -15.86
N LEU A 722 -15.47 7.89 -16.89
CA LEU A 722 -16.68 8.68 -16.71
C LEU A 722 -17.82 7.87 -16.08
N GLU A 723 -17.98 6.59 -16.45
CA GLU A 723 -18.95 5.66 -15.87
C GLU A 723 -18.68 5.45 -14.38
N ALA A 724 -17.43 5.15 -14.01
CA ALA A 724 -17.03 4.95 -12.61
C ALA A 724 -17.22 6.22 -11.77
N MET A 725 -16.84 7.39 -12.29
CA MET A 725 -17.07 8.67 -11.58
C MET A 725 -18.57 8.97 -11.39
N ALA A 726 -19.42 8.60 -12.34
CA ALA A 726 -20.87 8.83 -12.27
C ALA A 726 -21.58 7.97 -11.21
N ILE A 727 -20.94 6.91 -10.69
CA ILE A 727 -21.46 6.13 -9.56
C ILE A 727 -21.49 6.97 -8.28
N PHE A 728 -20.49 7.83 -8.10
CA PHE A 728 -20.26 8.54 -6.84
C PHE A 728 -20.50 10.05 -6.90
N PHE A 729 -20.44 10.66 -8.09
CA PHE A 729 -20.50 12.10 -8.26
C PHE A 729 -21.59 12.51 -9.24
N GLU A 730 -22.29 13.59 -8.90
CA GLU A 730 -23.28 14.19 -9.79
C GLU A 730 -22.58 14.78 -11.04
N ARG A 731 -23.17 14.51 -12.21
CA ARG A 731 -22.76 15.18 -13.43
C ARG A 731 -23.01 16.66 -13.29
N SER A 732 -22.02 17.47 -13.66
CA SER A 732 -22.21 18.91 -13.74
C SER A 732 -23.34 19.18 -14.73
N SER A 733 -24.39 19.87 -14.28
CA SER A 733 -25.52 20.33 -15.10
C SER A 733 -25.11 21.29 -16.23
N ARG A 734 -23.80 21.60 -16.34
CA ARG A 734 -23.18 22.18 -17.53
C ARG A 734 -22.97 21.19 -18.68
N SER A 735 -23.29 19.92 -18.45
CA SER A 735 -23.30 18.80 -19.40
C SER A 735 -24.71 18.23 -19.61
N GLY A 736 -25.71 19.12 -19.58
CA GLY A 736 -27.08 18.89 -20.05
C GLY A 736 -27.42 19.98 -21.06
N GLY A 737 -26.78 19.93 -22.22
CA GLY A 737 -26.99 20.85 -23.34
C GLY A 737 -27.51 20.15 -24.59
N ASP A 738 -28.29 19.08 -24.42
CA ASP A 738 -29.16 18.46 -25.43
C ASP A 738 -30.39 18.00 -24.64
N GLU A 739 -31.48 18.78 -24.57
CA GLU A 739 -32.60 18.62 -25.50
C GLU A 739 -33.52 19.86 -25.58
N HIS A 740 -33.01 21.08 -25.36
CA HIS A 740 -33.75 22.29 -25.75
C HIS A 740 -32.93 23.22 -26.64
N HIS A 741 -33.09 22.95 -27.94
CA HIS A 741 -33.02 23.88 -29.07
C HIS A 741 -31.64 24.33 -29.52
N ALA A 742 -31.18 23.67 -30.59
CA ALA A 742 -30.71 24.39 -31.76
C ALA A 742 -31.76 25.44 -32.18
N THR A 743 -31.67 26.66 -31.63
CA THR A 743 -32.32 27.87 -32.16
C THR A 743 -31.30 28.80 -32.79
N GLY A 744 -30.20 28.25 -33.30
CA GLY A 744 -29.47 28.95 -34.34
C GLY A 744 -30.24 28.79 -35.64
N GLU A 745 -30.72 29.89 -36.22
CA GLU A 745 -31.42 29.83 -37.50
C GLU A 745 -30.53 29.13 -38.55
N ILE A 746 -31.12 28.19 -39.30
CA ILE A 746 -30.41 27.41 -40.31
C ILE A 746 -30.05 28.32 -41.47
N VAL A 747 -28.75 28.42 -41.75
CA VAL A 747 -28.22 29.28 -42.81
C VAL A 747 -28.20 28.54 -44.15
N ARG A 748 -27.68 27.30 -44.14
CA ARG A 748 -27.55 26.40 -45.30
C ARG A 748 -27.06 25.01 -44.89
N ARG A 749 -27.07 24.05 -45.82
CA ARG A 749 -26.39 22.77 -45.64
C ARG A 749 -24.85 22.92 -45.67
N CYS A 750 -24.14 22.13 -44.87
CA CYS A 750 -22.69 22.21 -44.75
C CYS A 750 -22.02 21.83 -46.07
N GLY A 751 -21.23 22.75 -46.64
CA GLY A 751 -20.50 22.48 -47.89
C GLY A 751 -19.30 21.54 -47.73
N LEU A 752 -18.87 21.24 -46.49
CA LEU A 752 -17.72 20.38 -46.22
C LEU A 752 -18.13 18.91 -46.03
N CYS A 753 -19.08 18.63 -45.13
CA CYS A 753 -19.56 17.25 -44.92
C CYS A 753 -20.80 16.90 -45.73
N GLN A 754 -21.59 17.88 -46.21
CA GLN A 754 -22.88 17.70 -46.88
C GLN A 754 -23.96 16.91 -46.11
N GLU A 755 -23.65 16.40 -44.92
CA GLU A 755 -24.53 15.58 -44.09
C GLU A 755 -25.31 16.38 -43.05
N SER A 756 -24.77 17.51 -42.59
CA SER A 756 -25.37 18.31 -41.50
C SER A 756 -25.60 19.77 -41.91
N ASP A 757 -26.50 20.47 -41.24
CA ASP A 757 -26.77 21.89 -41.48
C ASP A 757 -25.76 22.82 -40.80
N MET A 758 -25.64 24.03 -41.33
CA MET A 758 -24.87 25.15 -40.78
C MET A 758 -25.83 26.12 -40.11
N VAL A 759 -25.58 26.46 -38.86
CA VAL A 759 -26.45 27.34 -38.05
C VAL A 759 -25.70 28.55 -37.52
N LEU A 760 -26.38 29.69 -37.42
CA LEU A 760 -25.84 30.90 -36.80
C LEU A 760 -25.79 30.72 -35.26
N LYS A 761 -24.64 30.96 -34.65
CA LYS A 761 -24.35 30.82 -33.22
C LYS A 761 -23.64 32.07 -32.70
N LYS A 762 -23.80 32.35 -31.40
CA LYS A 762 -23.08 33.41 -30.69
C LYS A 762 -22.13 32.77 -29.67
N ASN A 763 -20.86 33.16 -29.69
CA ASN A 763 -19.85 32.61 -28.80
C ASN A 763 -19.86 33.29 -27.42
N ARG A 764 -19.14 32.71 -26.44
CA ARG A 764 -19.04 33.25 -25.06
C ARG A 764 -18.50 34.69 -24.99
N ASP A 765 -17.69 35.08 -25.97
CA ASP A 765 -17.14 36.45 -26.12
C ASP A 765 -18.11 37.43 -26.80
N GLY A 766 -19.34 37.01 -27.12
CA GLY A 766 -20.37 37.83 -27.75
C GLY A 766 -20.29 37.94 -29.27
N ASN A 767 -19.27 37.35 -29.92
CA ASN A 767 -19.10 37.34 -31.37
C ASN A 767 -19.98 36.28 -32.05
N PHE A 768 -20.43 36.54 -33.28
CA PHE A 768 -21.26 35.60 -34.05
C PHE A 768 -20.43 34.71 -34.99
N MET A 769 -20.91 33.50 -35.23
CA MET A 769 -20.32 32.53 -36.17
C MET A 769 -21.40 31.66 -36.81
N VAL A 770 -21.13 31.11 -37.98
CA VAL A 770 -21.97 30.07 -38.60
C VAL A 770 -21.19 28.76 -38.57
N GLY A 771 -21.69 27.78 -37.81
CA GLY A 771 -20.99 26.50 -37.57
C GLY A 771 -21.81 25.28 -37.97
N CYS A 772 -21.13 24.21 -38.41
CA CYS A 772 -21.76 22.93 -38.72
C CYS A 772 -22.33 22.25 -37.46
N LEU A 773 -23.54 21.70 -37.55
CA LEU A 773 -24.14 20.89 -36.48
C LEU A 773 -23.42 19.54 -36.28
N GLY A 774 -22.71 19.03 -37.29
CA GLY A 774 -21.91 17.81 -37.18
C GLY A 774 -20.57 17.99 -36.42
N PHE A 775 -20.41 19.07 -35.66
CA PHE A 775 -19.23 19.26 -34.80
C PHE A 775 -19.30 18.30 -33.59
N PRO A 776 -18.20 17.63 -33.18
CA PRO A 776 -16.82 17.87 -33.60
C PRO A 776 -16.34 17.12 -34.86
N GLN A 777 -17.15 16.21 -35.41
CA GLN A 777 -16.80 15.36 -36.55
C GLN A 777 -16.58 16.19 -37.85
N CYS A 778 -17.28 17.32 -37.99
CA CYS A 778 -17.11 18.30 -39.04
C CYS A 778 -16.84 19.69 -38.43
N ARG A 779 -15.62 20.21 -38.61
CA ARG A 779 -15.19 21.50 -38.03
C ARG A 779 -15.45 22.71 -38.93
N ASN A 780 -16.32 22.57 -39.92
CA ASN A 780 -16.61 23.66 -40.85
C ASN A 780 -17.31 24.84 -40.14
N ALA A 781 -16.70 26.02 -40.20
CA ALA A 781 -17.18 27.22 -39.52
C ALA A 781 -16.79 28.49 -40.29
N VAL A 782 -17.66 29.51 -40.25
CA VAL A 782 -17.42 30.85 -40.78
C VAL A 782 -17.63 31.86 -39.65
N TRP A 783 -16.60 32.63 -39.33
CA TRP A 783 -16.65 33.62 -38.25
C TRP A 783 -17.07 34.99 -38.78
N LEU A 784 -18.00 35.65 -38.08
CA LEU A 784 -18.40 37.02 -38.39
C LEU A 784 -17.46 38.03 -37.66
N PRO A 785 -17.23 39.23 -38.21
CA PRO A 785 -16.36 40.22 -37.58
C PRO A 785 -16.84 40.62 -36.17
N GLY A 786 -15.92 40.86 -35.25
CA GLY A 786 -16.24 41.19 -33.84
C GLY A 786 -16.93 42.55 -33.62
N SER A 787 -17.06 43.38 -34.65
CA SER A 787 -17.83 44.63 -34.62
C SER A 787 -19.34 44.42 -34.80
N VAL A 788 -19.78 43.18 -35.09
CA VAL A 788 -21.19 42.81 -35.27
C VAL A 788 -21.87 42.69 -33.91
N SER A 789 -22.81 43.60 -33.63
CA SER A 789 -23.59 43.61 -32.38
C SER A 789 -24.82 42.71 -32.42
N GLU A 790 -25.41 42.49 -33.60
CA GLU A 790 -26.58 41.62 -33.81
C GLU A 790 -26.49 40.93 -35.17
N ALA A 791 -26.92 39.69 -35.31
CA ALA A 791 -26.99 38.96 -36.57
C ALA A 791 -28.25 38.05 -36.64
N VAL A 792 -28.96 38.03 -37.77
CA VAL A 792 -30.21 37.28 -37.99
C VAL A 792 -30.23 36.69 -39.41
N VAL A 793 -30.74 35.48 -39.59
CA VAL A 793 -30.91 34.79 -40.88
C VAL A 793 -32.27 35.16 -41.49
N THR A 794 -32.30 35.39 -42.80
CA THR A 794 -33.48 35.87 -43.54
C THR A 794 -33.70 35.02 -44.79
N THR A 795 -34.95 34.83 -45.17
CA THR A 795 -35.37 33.99 -46.31
C THR A 795 -35.07 34.62 -47.68
N ASN A 796 -34.64 35.88 -47.72
CA ASN A 796 -34.35 36.59 -48.96
C ASN A 796 -32.99 36.17 -49.54
N THR A 797 -32.95 35.64 -50.75
CA THR A 797 -31.69 35.36 -51.47
C THR A 797 -31.08 36.64 -52.06
N CYS A 798 -29.77 36.67 -52.25
CA CYS A 798 -29.04 37.83 -52.79
C CYS A 798 -29.11 37.84 -54.33
N ASN A 799 -29.85 38.77 -54.93
CA ASN A 799 -30.00 38.87 -56.40
C ASN A 799 -28.70 39.26 -57.15
N PHE A 800 -27.65 39.66 -56.44
CA PHE A 800 -26.32 39.93 -57.02
C PHE A 800 -25.36 38.73 -56.90
N CYS A 801 -25.71 37.75 -56.07
CA CYS A 801 -24.87 36.61 -55.76
C CYS A 801 -25.28 35.45 -56.67
N THR A 802 -24.95 35.53 -57.96
CA THR A 802 -25.10 34.40 -58.89
C THR A 802 -23.93 33.41 -58.73
N PRO A 803 -24.16 32.10 -58.85
CA PRO A 803 -23.14 31.09 -58.60
C PRO A 803 -22.16 31.05 -59.78
N VAL A 804 -21.03 31.75 -59.66
CA VAL A 804 -19.90 31.56 -60.57
C VAL A 804 -18.99 30.51 -59.94
N ASN A 805 -19.19 29.25 -60.38
CA ASN A 805 -18.41 28.02 -60.11
C ASN A 805 -18.53 27.34 -58.72
N PRO A 806 -18.46 25.98 -58.68
CA PRO A 806 -19.05 25.15 -57.61
C PRO A 806 -18.16 25.11 -56.35
N PRO A 807 -18.72 25.03 -55.12
CA PRO A 807 -19.82 24.15 -54.74
C PRO A 807 -20.90 24.87 -53.90
N PHE A 808 -21.71 25.73 -54.53
CA PHE A 808 -22.84 26.35 -53.85
C PHE A 808 -24.14 25.94 -54.53
N LEU A 809 -24.93 25.12 -53.83
CA LEU A 809 -26.30 24.77 -54.20
C LEU A 809 -27.22 26.00 -54.06
N PRO A 810 -28.31 26.12 -54.85
CA PRO A 810 -29.25 27.24 -54.78
C PRO A 810 -29.98 27.27 -53.42
N GLY A 811 -30.19 28.46 -52.87
CA GLY A 811 -31.12 28.66 -51.74
C GLY A 811 -30.54 29.10 -50.39
N SER A 812 -29.34 29.70 -50.32
CA SER A 812 -28.79 30.19 -49.05
C SER A 812 -29.52 31.45 -48.54
N SER A 813 -30.01 31.38 -47.31
CA SER A 813 -30.62 32.48 -46.55
C SER A 813 -29.60 33.62 -46.30
N LYS A 814 -30.02 34.89 -46.42
CA LYS A 814 -29.18 36.08 -46.11
C LYS A 814 -29.01 36.22 -44.60
N ILE A 815 -27.83 36.58 -44.11
CA ILE A 815 -27.66 37.05 -42.73
C ILE A 815 -27.73 38.57 -42.76
N ASN A 816 -28.49 39.23 -41.89
CA ASN A 816 -28.48 40.67 -41.65
C ASN A 816 -27.75 40.94 -40.33
N TYR A 817 -26.98 42.03 -40.23
CA TYR A 817 -26.33 42.40 -38.97
C TYR A 817 -26.25 43.91 -38.71
N CYS A 818 -26.16 44.30 -37.44
CA CYS A 818 -25.98 45.68 -36.98
C CYS A 818 -24.61 45.84 -36.27
N SER A 819 -23.99 47.03 -36.29
CA SER A 819 -22.69 47.31 -35.66
C SER A 819 -22.75 48.53 -34.73
N ARG A 820 -22.09 48.48 -33.57
CA ARG A 820 -22.08 49.60 -32.59
C ARG A 820 -21.15 50.74 -33.02
N GLY A 821 -21.71 51.96 -33.12
CA GLY A 821 -21.00 53.20 -32.73
C GLY A 821 -20.21 53.98 -33.79
N LEU A 822 -20.81 54.35 -34.93
CA LEU A 822 -20.26 55.40 -35.81
C LEU A 822 -21.35 56.43 -36.17
N ASN A 823 -21.35 57.55 -35.45
CA ASN A 823 -21.86 58.83 -35.96
C ASN A 823 -20.65 59.58 -36.53
N LEU A 824 -20.49 59.61 -37.85
CA LEU A 824 -19.61 60.57 -38.52
C LEU A 824 -20.35 61.18 -39.72
N PRO A 825 -20.31 62.52 -39.87
CA PRO A 825 -20.89 63.21 -41.01
C PRO A 825 -20.05 63.02 -42.27
N SER A 826 -20.70 63.27 -43.40
CA SER A 826 -20.33 63.06 -44.79
C SER A 826 -18.90 63.45 -45.21
N LEU A 827 -18.36 62.61 -46.13
CA LEU A 827 -17.26 62.85 -47.08
C LEU A 827 -15.83 62.80 -46.54
N VAL A 828 -15.23 61.59 -46.57
CA VAL A 828 -14.02 61.24 -47.35
C VAL A 828 -13.83 59.71 -47.27
N GLN A 829 -13.77 59.08 -48.45
CA GLN A 829 -13.51 57.65 -48.67
C GLN A 829 -12.12 57.25 -48.18
N PHE A 830 -11.94 55.99 -47.75
CA PHE A 830 -10.87 55.16 -48.29
C PHE A 830 -11.25 53.67 -48.33
N SER A 831 -10.78 53.07 -49.42
CA SER A 831 -11.08 51.76 -49.97
C SER A 831 -10.64 50.56 -49.11
N CYS A 832 -11.25 49.42 -49.46
CA CYS A 832 -10.76 48.06 -49.26
C CYS A 832 -11.29 47.37 -48.00
N VAL A 833 -12.44 46.68 -48.14
CA VAL A 833 -12.72 45.33 -47.58
C VAL A 833 -14.01 44.81 -48.26
N LEU A 834 -13.96 43.55 -48.71
CA LEU A 834 -15.07 42.70 -49.23
C LEU A 834 -15.56 42.93 -50.67
N ARG A 835 -14.97 42.20 -51.63
CA ARG A 835 -15.72 41.73 -52.80
C ARG A 835 -16.44 40.42 -52.43
N CYS A 836 -17.77 40.55 -52.29
CA CYS A 836 -18.85 39.54 -52.25
C CYS A 836 -19.19 38.80 -50.94
N THR A 837 -19.87 39.52 -50.04
CA THR A 837 -21.19 39.11 -49.45
C THR A 837 -22.00 40.39 -49.19
N CYS A 838 -23.01 40.67 -50.02
CA CYS A 838 -23.72 41.96 -50.05
C CYS A 838 -24.71 42.15 -48.87
N PHE A 839 -24.42 43.09 -47.99
CA PHE A 839 -25.34 43.70 -47.01
C PHE A 839 -25.87 45.04 -47.55
N LYS A 840 -27.16 45.37 -47.35
CA LYS A 840 -27.75 46.67 -47.72
C LYS A 840 -28.47 47.27 -46.51
N PHE A 841 -28.22 48.54 -46.22
CA PHE A 841 -28.85 49.33 -45.15
C PHE A 841 -29.95 50.25 -45.70
N TRP A 842 -31.05 50.44 -44.97
CA TRP A 842 -31.88 51.66 -45.02
C TRP A 842 -32.78 51.85 -43.78
N GLU A 843 -33.27 53.09 -43.61
CA GLU A 843 -33.56 53.89 -42.41
C GLU A 843 -35.03 53.87 -41.90
N ASN A 844 -35.22 54.02 -40.56
CA ASN A 844 -36.23 54.73 -39.68
C ASN A 844 -37.61 55.24 -40.21
N PRO A 845 -38.61 55.71 -39.39
CA PRO A 845 -38.95 55.57 -37.93
C PRO A 845 -40.50 55.51 -37.59
N CYS A 846 -40.88 55.64 -36.29
CA CYS A 846 -42.11 56.30 -35.70
C CYS A 846 -43.34 55.48 -35.16
N LEU A 847 -43.64 55.57 -33.83
CA LEU A 847 -44.78 56.31 -33.18
C LEU A 847 -45.36 55.76 -31.83
N PHE A 848 -45.55 56.72 -30.91
CA PHE A 848 -46.25 56.87 -29.60
C PHE A 848 -47.53 56.06 -29.22
N SER A 849 -47.75 55.80 -27.91
CA SER A 849 -48.71 56.52 -27.00
C SER A 849 -49.14 55.72 -25.74
N SER A 850 -49.72 56.40 -24.73
CA SER A 850 -49.80 56.12 -23.28
C SER A 850 -51.24 55.83 -22.74
N PRO A 851 -51.66 56.09 -21.46
CA PRO A 851 -52.11 55.12 -20.44
C PRO A 851 -53.57 55.31 -19.92
N ASN A 852 -54.06 54.50 -18.96
CA ASN A 852 -55.04 54.94 -17.93
C ASN A 852 -55.26 53.98 -16.74
N SER A 853 -55.42 54.60 -15.56
CA SER A 853 -55.74 54.10 -14.22
C SER A 853 -57.21 54.36 -13.85
N CYS A 854 -57.83 53.58 -12.94
CA CYS A 854 -58.52 54.12 -11.73
C CYS A 854 -59.19 53.07 -10.80
N CYS A 855 -59.25 53.45 -9.52
CA CYS A 855 -60.20 53.12 -8.44
C CYS A 855 -59.84 52.07 -7.36
N GLN A 856 -59.63 52.63 -6.16
CA GLN A 856 -59.33 52.08 -4.83
C GLN A 856 -60.61 51.82 -4.00
N GLY A 857 -60.51 51.10 -2.86
CA GLY A 857 -61.45 51.25 -1.73
C GLY A 857 -61.36 50.19 -0.62
N LEU A 858 -60.97 50.63 0.59
CA LEU A 858 -60.74 49.90 1.87
C LEU A 858 -62.03 49.46 2.63
N THR A 859 -61.93 48.48 3.55
CA THR A 859 -62.31 48.59 5.00
C THR A 859 -62.17 47.29 5.84
N ASN A 860 -61.49 47.42 7.01
CA ASN A 860 -61.63 46.84 8.37
C ASN A 860 -62.14 45.40 8.70
N LEU A 861 -61.43 44.77 9.67
CA LEU A 861 -61.71 43.55 10.50
C LEU A 861 -62.88 43.74 11.51
N PRO A 862 -63.37 42.74 12.32
CA PRO A 862 -63.39 41.26 12.23
C PRO A 862 -64.80 40.62 12.52
N ASN A 863 -65.06 39.37 12.09
CA ASN A 863 -65.72 38.29 12.87
C ASN A 863 -66.13 37.07 12.00
N ILE A 864 -65.60 35.91 12.41
CA ILE A 864 -66.21 34.57 12.55
C ILE A 864 -66.94 33.91 11.36
N SER A 865 -66.45 32.68 11.10
CA SER A 865 -67.06 31.53 10.44
C SER A 865 -67.07 31.52 8.91
N LEU A 866 -66.19 30.71 8.33
CA LEU A 866 -66.57 29.57 7.47
C LEU A 866 -65.35 28.69 7.15
N ASN A 867 -65.66 27.41 6.94
CA ASN A 867 -64.80 26.25 6.93
C ASN A 867 -63.78 26.16 5.78
N ASP A 868 -62.80 25.28 6.04
CA ASP A 868 -61.95 24.52 5.12
C ASP A 868 -60.83 25.25 4.37
N ARG A 869 -59.75 25.55 5.11
CA ARG A 869 -58.39 25.57 4.56
C ARG A 869 -57.30 25.46 5.64
N SER A 870 -56.99 24.23 6.06
CA SER A 870 -55.62 23.84 6.49
C SER A 870 -55.57 22.38 6.94
N LEU A 871 -55.45 21.46 5.98
CA LEU A 871 -54.68 20.23 6.16
C LEU A 871 -53.43 20.23 5.25
N ILE A 872 -52.93 21.45 5.02
CA ILE A 872 -51.55 21.78 4.63
C ILE A 872 -50.58 21.49 5.80
N GLU A 873 -51.09 21.13 6.98
CA GLU A 873 -50.30 20.52 8.06
C GLU A 873 -50.18 18.98 7.96
N PHE A 874 -50.93 18.29 7.08
CA PHE A 874 -50.86 16.83 6.94
C PHE A 874 -50.16 16.35 5.66
N LEU A 875 -49.85 17.26 4.74
CA LEU A 875 -48.96 16.92 3.61
C LEU A 875 -47.53 16.58 4.03
N HIS A 876 -47.11 16.81 5.28
CA HIS A 876 -45.69 16.71 5.63
C HIS A 876 -45.23 15.37 6.24
N CYS A 877 -46.14 14.46 6.63
CA CYS A 877 -45.75 13.26 7.40
C CYS A 877 -45.76 11.94 6.62
N ILE A 878 -46.53 11.81 5.53
CA ILE A 878 -46.80 10.49 4.92
C ILE A 878 -46.15 10.27 3.54
N LYS A 879 -45.58 11.31 2.91
CA LYS A 879 -44.95 11.16 1.58
C LYS A 879 -43.44 10.88 1.59
N THR A 880 -42.86 10.72 2.78
CA THR A 880 -41.41 10.50 2.97
C THR A 880 -41.14 9.34 3.95
N LEU A 881 -41.96 8.27 3.93
CA LEU A 881 -41.75 7.14 4.85
C LEU A 881 -41.99 5.72 4.27
N VAL A 882 -42.09 5.57 2.95
CA VAL A 882 -42.11 4.23 2.31
C VAL A 882 -41.17 4.24 1.11
N GLY A 883 -39.92 3.88 1.36
CA GLY A 883 -38.94 3.65 0.29
C GLY A 883 -37.49 3.91 0.69
N ALA A 884 -36.99 3.27 1.77
CA ALA A 884 -35.58 2.85 1.97
C ALA A 884 -35.26 2.45 3.44
N LEU A 885 -35.07 1.14 3.67
CA LEU A 885 -34.13 0.50 4.63
C LEU A 885 -34.35 0.76 6.18
N PRO A 886 -33.65 0.06 7.12
CA PRO A 886 -34.16 -1.16 7.76
C PRO A 886 -33.91 -1.27 9.32
N VAL A 887 -34.30 -2.41 9.91
CA VAL A 887 -33.77 -3.07 11.15
C VAL A 887 -34.14 -2.52 12.55
N LYS A 888 -34.92 -3.37 13.26
CA LYS A 888 -34.93 -3.72 14.71
C LYS A 888 -35.40 -2.71 15.76
N HIS A 889 -36.09 -3.32 16.74
CA HIS A 889 -36.58 -2.84 18.03
C HIS A 889 -37.93 -2.11 18.01
N LEU A 890 -38.99 -2.92 18.09
CA LEU A 890 -40.22 -2.53 18.77
C LEU A 890 -40.75 -3.73 19.58
N ASP A 891 -39.90 -4.27 20.45
CA ASP A 891 -40.37 -4.84 21.71
C ASP A 891 -40.80 -3.65 22.58
N VAL A 892 -41.87 -3.84 23.37
CA VAL A 892 -42.46 -2.89 24.33
C VAL A 892 -43.42 -1.85 23.70
N ILE A 893 -44.68 -2.26 23.55
CA ILE A 893 -45.88 -1.64 24.16
C ILE A 893 -47.06 -2.46 23.64
N LEU A 894 -47.44 -3.48 24.41
CA LEU A 894 -48.82 -3.82 24.82
C LEU A 894 -48.83 -5.23 25.42
N GLU A 895 -48.14 -5.35 26.55
CA GLU A 895 -48.63 -6.17 27.66
C GLU A 895 -49.90 -5.51 28.22
N GLY A 896 -50.97 -6.29 28.37
CA GLY A 896 -52.26 -5.74 28.82
C GLY A 896 -53.38 -6.75 29.12
N LEU A 897 -53.05 -8.04 29.36
CA LEU A 897 -53.80 -9.08 30.10
C LEU A 897 -55.19 -9.57 29.56
N PRO A 898 -55.69 -10.78 29.91
CA PRO A 898 -55.06 -11.98 30.50
C PRO A 898 -55.39 -13.32 29.78
N GLN A 899 -54.70 -14.36 30.29
CA GLN A 899 -54.63 -15.79 29.98
C GLN A 899 -55.95 -16.52 29.64
N GLU A 900 -55.90 -17.43 28.66
CA GLU A 900 -55.88 -18.89 28.92
C GLU A 900 -55.85 -19.71 27.60
N TYR A 901 -54.98 -20.73 27.61
CA TYR A 901 -54.74 -21.81 26.64
C TYR A 901 -53.79 -21.59 25.45
N ASP A 902 -52.71 -22.37 25.52
CA ASP A 902 -51.53 -22.45 24.67
C ASP A 902 -51.85 -23.07 23.27
N PRO A 903 -50.96 -22.82 22.30
CA PRO A 903 -51.09 -23.03 20.87
C PRO A 903 -50.55 -24.41 20.47
N ILE A 904 -50.88 -24.84 19.25
CA ILE A 904 -50.13 -25.81 18.40
C ILE A 904 -50.90 -26.10 17.10
N ILE A 905 -52.18 -25.72 16.96
CA ILE A 905 -53.01 -26.17 15.82
C ILE A 905 -53.21 -25.13 14.68
N CYS A 906 -52.91 -23.84 14.87
CA CYS A 906 -53.20 -22.82 13.84
C CYS A 906 -52.03 -22.41 12.92
N LEU A 907 -50.86 -23.03 13.02
CA LEU A 907 -49.74 -22.78 12.10
C LEU A 907 -49.45 -23.96 11.14
N LEU A 908 -50.47 -24.80 10.86
CA LEU A 908 -50.32 -25.94 9.94
C LEU A 908 -51.38 -26.01 8.82
N VAL A 909 -52.30 -25.05 8.71
CA VAL A 909 -53.27 -25.00 7.61
C VAL A 909 -53.55 -23.52 7.37
N THR A 910 -52.81 -22.79 6.54
CA THR A 910 -52.85 -22.85 5.08
C THR A 910 -51.65 -22.09 4.51
N MET A 911 -50.65 -22.78 3.98
CA MET A 911 -49.76 -22.25 2.94
C MET A 911 -49.86 -23.18 1.74
N GLN A 912 -50.11 -22.61 0.57
CA GLN A 912 -50.33 -23.33 -0.68
C GLN A 912 -49.02 -23.95 -1.18
N ILE A 913 -49.12 -25.17 -1.69
CA ILE A 913 -48.01 -25.99 -2.21
C ILE A 913 -47.29 -25.33 -3.41
N GLU A 914 -47.88 -24.31 -4.04
CA GLU A 914 -47.34 -23.68 -5.26
C GLU A 914 -46.26 -22.61 -5.00
N GLU A 915 -46.08 -22.10 -3.78
CA GLU A 915 -45.01 -21.11 -3.48
C GLU A 915 -43.69 -21.71 -3.01
N ILE A 916 -43.69 -22.99 -2.61
CA ILE A 916 -42.47 -23.72 -2.21
C ILE A 916 -41.73 -24.27 -3.44
N GLU A 917 -42.44 -24.67 -4.50
CA GLU A 917 -41.82 -25.13 -5.75
C GLU A 917 -41.09 -23.99 -6.48
N GLY A 918 -41.59 -22.75 -6.42
CA GLY A 918 -40.93 -21.58 -7.01
C GLY A 918 -39.61 -21.19 -6.33
N LEU A 919 -39.51 -21.36 -5.00
CA LEU A 919 -38.30 -21.05 -4.23
C LEU A 919 -37.24 -22.15 -4.36
N ILE A 920 -37.65 -23.41 -4.51
CA ILE A 920 -36.73 -24.54 -4.79
C ILE A 920 -36.17 -24.42 -6.21
N LEU A 921 -36.99 -24.08 -7.21
CA LEU A 921 -36.54 -23.87 -8.59
C LEU A 921 -35.59 -22.66 -8.73
N ALA A 922 -35.84 -21.57 -7.98
CA ALA A 922 -34.97 -20.40 -7.95
C ALA A 922 -33.62 -20.66 -7.25
N ARG A 923 -33.59 -21.56 -6.25
CA ARG A 923 -32.37 -22.01 -5.57
C ARG A 923 -31.54 -22.96 -6.44
N GLU A 924 -32.19 -23.88 -7.15
CA GLU A 924 -31.52 -24.80 -8.09
C GLU A 924 -30.94 -24.08 -9.32
N LEU A 925 -31.64 -23.07 -9.86
CA LEU A 925 -31.12 -22.22 -10.94
C LEU A 925 -29.93 -21.35 -10.52
N ARG A 926 -29.86 -20.91 -9.25
CA ARG A 926 -28.67 -20.20 -8.69
C ARG A 926 -27.50 -21.15 -8.46
N LEU A 927 -27.74 -22.37 -7.98
CA LEU A 927 -26.70 -23.39 -7.79
C LEU A 927 -26.10 -23.87 -9.13
N GLN A 928 -26.91 -23.95 -10.20
CA GLN A 928 -26.40 -24.24 -11.55
C GLN A 928 -25.57 -23.09 -12.14
N LYS A 929 -25.87 -21.83 -11.80
CA LYS A 929 -25.07 -20.66 -12.21
C LYS A 929 -23.71 -20.60 -11.52
N TYR A 930 -23.60 -21.12 -10.28
CA TYR A 930 -22.35 -21.29 -9.55
C TYR A 930 -21.51 -22.47 -10.05
N LYS A 931 -22.13 -23.61 -10.42
CA LYS A 931 -21.42 -24.76 -11.03
C LYS A 931 -20.86 -24.47 -12.43
N LYS A 932 -21.37 -23.46 -13.14
CA LYS A 932 -20.90 -23.08 -14.49
C LYS A 932 -19.75 -22.06 -14.48
N LYS A 933 -19.38 -21.51 -13.31
CA LYS A 933 -18.30 -20.52 -13.16
C LYS A 933 -17.01 -21.09 -12.54
N SER A 934 -17.02 -22.35 -12.10
CA SER A 934 -15.87 -23.04 -11.48
C SER A 934 -15.22 -24.12 -12.38
N LEU A 935 -15.50 -24.12 -13.68
CA LEU A 935 -14.99 -25.13 -14.63
C LEU A 935 -14.38 -24.57 -15.93
N GLN A 936 -13.83 -23.35 -15.89
CA GLN A 936 -12.87 -22.90 -16.91
C GLN A 936 -11.69 -22.21 -16.23
N GLU A 937 -10.49 -22.76 -16.50
CA GLU A 937 -9.14 -22.28 -16.19
C GLU A 937 -8.51 -22.73 -14.84
N ILE A 938 -8.07 -23.99 -14.79
CA ILE A 938 -6.75 -24.35 -14.24
C ILE A 938 -5.94 -24.99 -15.38
N PRO A 939 -4.83 -24.38 -15.84
CA PRO A 939 -3.92 -25.03 -16.76
C PRO A 939 -3.09 -26.09 -16.05
N LEU A 940 -3.21 -27.35 -16.50
CA LEU A 940 -2.21 -28.38 -16.30
C LEU A 940 -1.05 -28.11 -17.28
N ILE A 941 0.12 -27.73 -16.77
CA ILE A 941 1.46 -28.27 -17.10
C ILE A 941 2.53 -27.39 -16.44
N ASN A 942 3.54 -28.06 -15.88
CA ASN A 942 4.69 -27.63 -15.05
C ASN A 942 4.32 -27.61 -13.56
N ILE A 943 4.84 -28.48 -12.70
CA ILE A 943 6.24 -28.90 -12.59
C ILE A 943 6.34 -30.29 -11.93
N MET A 944 6.78 -31.31 -12.69
CA MET A 944 7.86 -32.17 -12.21
C MET A 944 9.13 -31.31 -12.30
N ILE A 945 9.94 -31.32 -11.24
CA ILE A 945 11.14 -30.49 -10.94
C ILE A 945 10.88 -29.35 -9.94
N GLU A 946 10.59 -29.72 -8.69
CA GLU A 946 11.21 -29.05 -7.53
C GLU A 946 11.22 -30.02 -6.34
N ASN A 947 11.69 -31.24 -6.59
CA ASN A 947 12.37 -32.03 -5.56
C ASN A 947 13.85 -31.68 -5.66
N TRP A 948 14.21 -30.54 -5.07
CA TRP A 948 15.61 -30.20 -4.79
C TRP A 948 15.71 -29.30 -3.56
N ASP A 949 15.66 -29.89 -2.36
CA ASP A 949 16.62 -29.52 -1.31
C ASP A 949 16.72 -30.63 -0.25
N THR A 950 17.74 -31.47 -0.35
CA THR A 950 18.34 -32.11 0.83
C THR A 950 19.85 -32.01 0.70
N LYS A 951 20.44 -31.18 1.55
CA LYS A 951 21.86 -31.20 1.87
C LYS A 951 22.12 -32.36 2.82
N GLU A 952 22.98 -33.30 2.42
CA GLU A 952 24.14 -33.80 3.16
C GLU A 952 24.99 -34.72 2.25
N ALA A 953 26.32 -34.61 2.35
CA ALA A 953 27.38 -34.93 1.36
C ALA A 953 27.98 -36.38 1.49
N PRO A 954 29.15 -36.78 0.90
CA PRO A 954 29.95 -36.33 -0.26
C PRO A 954 30.43 -37.50 -1.21
N GLN A 955 31.23 -37.14 -2.24
CA GLN A 955 32.28 -37.93 -2.97
C GLN A 955 31.99 -38.64 -4.32
N ALA A 956 32.82 -38.25 -5.30
CA ALA A 956 33.45 -39.00 -6.42
C ALA A 956 32.75 -39.14 -7.79
N ARG A 957 33.38 -38.48 -8.81
CA ARG A 957 33.81 -38.93 -10.18
C ARG A 957 32.85 -39.79 -11.03
N GLU A 958 32.79 -39.74 -12.36
CA GLU A 958 33.42 -39.05 -13.51
C GLU A 958 32.52 -39.44 -14.74
N ASP A 959 32.75 -38.81 -15.90
CA ASP A 959 32.32 -39.22 -17.26
C ASP A 959 31.01 -38.67 -17.91
N PHE A 960 31.22 -37.70 -18.82
CA PHE A 960 30.44 -37.28 -20.01
C PHE A 960 30.49 -38.37 -21.14
N PRO A 961 29.94 -38.26 -22.39
CA PRO A 961 29.08 -37.23 -23.05
C PRO A 961 27.96 -37.72 -24.07
N MET A 962 27.11 -36.77 -24.51
CA MET A 962 26.58 -36.49 -25.90
C MET A 962 25.50 -37.35 -26.61
N LEU A 963 24.34 -36.74 -26.99
CA LEU A 963 23.87 -36.46 -28.39
C LEU A 963 22.36 -36.08 -28.54
N LEU A 964 22.14 -35.00 -29.31
CA LEU A 964 21.09 -34.71 -30.33
C LEU A 964 19.68 -34.12 -30.02
N LEU A 965 19.52 -32.94 -30.63
CA LEU A 965 18.34 -32.14 -31.03
C LEU A 965 17.20 -32.87 -31.77
N GLY A 966 15.96 -32.33 -31.69
CA GLY A 966 14.97 -32.49 -32.80
C GLY A 966 13.48 -32.19 -32.52
N GLN A 967 13.07 -30.92 -32.63
CA GLN A 967 11.78 -30.34 -33.12
C GLN A 967 10.40 -31.02 -32.87
N VAL A 968 9.44 -30.24 -32.32
CA VAL A 968 7.97 -30.47 -32.42
C VAL A 968 7.27 -29.19 -32.90
N LYS A 969 6.51 -29.28 -34.02
CA LYS A 969 5.43 -28.35 -34.40
C LYS A 969 4.48 -28.98 -35.44
N LYS A 970 3.19 -29.14 -35.09
CA LYS A 970 1.96 -28.72 -35.82
C LYS A 970 0.71 -29.58 -35.50
N LEU A 971 -0.33 -28.92 -34.95
CA LEU A 971 -1.77 -28.83 -35.34
C LEU A 971 -2.53 -30.12 -35.72
N ASN A 972 -3.79 -30.43 -35.33
CA ASN A 972 -5.02 -29.62 -35.39
C ASN A 972 -6.22 -30.34 -34.67
N PHE A 973 -7.28 -29.58 -34.39
CA PHE A 973 -8.62 -29.99 -33.89
C PHE A 973 -9.45 -30.81 -34.92
N GLU A 974 -10.30 -31.74 -34.47
CA GLU A 974 -11.75 -31.88 -34.82
C GLU A 974 -12.45 -33.11 -34.15
N THR A 975 -13.41 -32.81 -33.27
CA THR A 975 -14.79 -33.32 -33.10
C THR A 975 -15.22 -34.82 -33.13
N VAL A 976 -16.10 -35.14 -32.15
CA VAL A 976 -17.24 -36.11 -32.08
C VAL A 976 -17.06 -37.48 -31.36
N HIS A 977 -17.47 -37.51 -30.08
CA HIS A 977 -18.35 -38.43 -29.28
C HIS A 977 -18.67 -39.89 -29.72
N PRO A 978 -19.23 -40.74 -28.83
CA PRO A 978 -19.13 -40.83 -27.36
C PRO A 978 -18.96 -42.27 -26.80
N ASN A 979 -18.36 -42.39 -25.61
CA ASN A 979 -18.80 -43.23 -24.50
C ASN A 979 -18.11 -42.78 -23.22
#